data_AF-A0A8T7DJN0-F1
#
_entry.id   AF-A0A8T7DJN0-F1
#
_cell.length_a   1.000
_cell.length_b   1.000
_cell.length_c   1.000
_cell.angle_alpha   90.00
_cell.angle_beta   90.00
_cell.angle_gamma   90.00
#
_symmetry.space_group_name_H-M   'P 1'
#
loop_
_entity.id
_entity.type
_entity.pdbx_description
1 polymer ?
#
loop_
_entity_poly.entity_id
_entity_poly.type
_entity_poly.pdbx_seq_one_letter_code
_entity_poly.pdbx_strand_id
1 'polypeptide(L)'
;LGLNGCISDKDLLNGNQAANAMNQIIVNAVKETGVAQNGIFTAEEVRTINTYIRSNHLDEWTELHGDDEDGEETGFHLIQNDGASESYRGDNLTNTVADGIYHLGFEIQGDNFLNEDGNANASVQQVAEWLTQFYTDHSTSGTGLDRMADMIMADQGLDKRISDRDISDGSDAANGMNSIIAEAIKTVKTTGDSLITEDDVRAINGYIRENYLDDWLTFHGDDEDGEETGFHLVQNDGANTSMFGKNFVNTVADGIYHLGFEIEGDQLLNEDGNANARLSDVADWLNYFYADQGSTNSGLDYLVDVIKSDRGLSCRTNAGDINEGAAAADGLNKILVNAIEATGVANDNVINVEDIRTINAYIRDNDLKDWIELHGDDEGNGEETGFHLVQNDGAREKYRGDNFVNAVIDGIYHLGFEIKGDNILNEDGDANANLGDLATWLNNFYLDEENTFGSQGNDSIHTLNVDDKIWARAGDDYVKADSGDDYLNGGTGNDKLIGGKGDDRIIGGEGNDHLYGGDGTDTLGGGNGDDYLKGGSGNDKLWAGQGNNHLYGEEGDDRLSSGNGKDYLDGGEGADILLARDGDDTLAGREGNDRLIGGYGNDHLYGDDGNDLLNGGAGNDYLKGGNGADVFRFDVKAEGIGEDKIYDFSSASGDKLVINGSDVEYVITQEGSNRHLVTLSNQAGESLGKITVYGRLSIDDIRGTATAANQVEAVAQQKLDRPDPENERLDQIVETMNEDLGLRGRISSKDFHGGLQAASSMNQIILGAV
;
A
#
# COMPACT_ATOMS: atom_id res chain seq x y z
N LEU A 1 5.29 13.24 -12.05
CA LEU A 1 3.98 13.71 -11.50
C LEU A 1 2.92 12.60 -11.33
N GLY A 2 2.64 11.77 -12.33
CA GLY A 2 1.56 10.76 -12.21
C GLY A 2 1.84 9.56 -11.29
N LEU A 3 3.12 9.32 -10.95
CA LEU A 3 3.54 8.23 -10.05
C LEU A 3 3.28 8.52 -8.57
N ASN A 4 3.13 9.80 -8.20
CA ASN A 4 2.99 10.20 -6.80
C ASN A 4 1.65 9.68 -6.23
N GLY A 5 1.73 8.81 -5.23
CA GLY A 5 0.58 8.10 -4.65
C GLY A 5 0.08 6.90 -5.46
N CYS A 6 0.83 6.43 -6.47
CA CYS A 6 0.55 5.20 -7.21
C CYS A 6 1.56 4.07 -6.89
N ILE A 7 2.76 4.42 -6.44
CA ILE A 7 3.86 3.53 -6.01
C ILE A 7 4.43 4.00 -4.68
N SER A 8 5.23 3.16 -4.02
CA SER A 8 5.93 3.53 -2.78
C SER A 8 6.96 4.64 -3.01
N ASP A 9 7.20 5.46 -1.99
CA ASP A 9 8.21 6.52 -2.09
C ASP A 9 9.62 5.93 -2.25
N LYS A 10 9.82 4.74 -1.68
CA LYS A 10 11.03 3.93 -1.82
C LYS A 10 11.24 3.44 -3.26
N ASP A 11 10.20 2.95 -3.93
CA ASP A 11 10.30 2.49 -5.31
C ASP A 11 10.47 3.65 -6.29
N LEU A 12 9.78 4.76 -6.02
CA LEU A 12 10.04 6.01 -6.73
C LEU A 12 11.51 6.43 -6.59
N LEU A 13 12.08 6.37 -5.38
CA LEU A 13 13.48 6.69 -5.13
C LEU A 13 14.42 5.70 -5.84
N ASN A 14 14.17 4.39 -5.74
CA ASN A 14 14.99 3.35 -6.33
C ASN A 14 14.96 3.39 -7.86
N GLY A 15 13.78 3.53 -8.47
CA GLY A 15 13.64 3.68 -9.91
C GLY A 15 14.28 4.96 -10.43
N ASN A 16 14.19 6.07 -9.68
CA ASN A 16 14.94 7.29 -10.01
C ASN A 16 16.46 7.10 -9.92
N GLN A 17 16.95 6.38 -8.91
CA GLN A 17 18.37 6.05 -8.79
C GLN A 17 18.85 5.18 -9.95
N ALA A 18 18.04 4.21 -10.36
CA ALA A 18 18.32 3.34 -11.50
C ALA A 18 18.38 4.13 -12.81
N ALA A 19 17.36 4.96 -13.09
CA ALA A 19 17.33 5.87 -14.23
C ALA A 19 18.58 6.79 -14.27
N ASN A 20 18.94 7.38 -13.13
CA ASN A 20 20.11 8.24 -13.03
C ASN A 20 21.42 7.49 -13.30
N ALA A 21 21.57 6.27 -12.78
CA ALA A 21 22.74 5.44 -13.04
C ALA A 21 22.86 5.07 -14.53
N MET A 22 21.75 4.71 -15.19
CA MET A 22 21.71 4.49 -16.64
C MET A 22 22.10 5.74 -17.42
N ASN A 23 21.56 6.92 -17.06
CA ASN A 23 21.93 8.20 -17.66
C ASN A 23 23.45 8.44 -17.58
N GLN A 24 24.08 8.17 -16.43
CA GLN A 24 25.54 8.29 -16.29
C GLN A 24 26.31 7.36 -17.22
N ILE A 25 25.84 6.14 -17.44
CA ILE A 25 26.46 5.21 -18.38
C ILE A 25 26.34 5.73 -19.82
N ILE A 26 25.19 6.30 -20.22
CA ILE A 26 25.02 6.95 -21.54
C ILE A 26 26.01 8.10 -21.70
N VAL A 27 26.11 9.00 -20.71
CA VAL A 27 27.05 10.14 -20.72
C VAL A 27 28.49 9.68 -20.89
N ASN A 28 28.89 8.65 -20.14
CA ASN A 28 30.22 8.06 -20.27
C ASN A 28 30.45 7.42 -21.66
N ALA A 29 29.45 6.72 -22.20
CA ALA A 29 29.52 6.11 -23.52
C ALA A 29 29.71 7.16 -24.63
N VAL A 30 28.99 8.28 -24.57
CA VAL A 30 29.15 9.37 -25.54
C VAL A 30 30.53 10.01 -25.43
N LYS A 31 31.02 10.25 -24.22
CA LYS A 31 32.35 10.80 -23.98
C LYS A 31 33.47 9.91 -24.52
N GLU A 32 33.40 8.60 -24.29
CA GLU A 32 34.42 7.64 -24.73
C GLU A 32 34.37 7.34 -26.22
N THR A 33 33.18 7.41 -26.83
CA THR A 33 33.01 7.19 -28.27
C THR A 33 33.25 8.46 -29.09
N GLY A 34 33.11 9.63 -28.47
CA GLY A 34 33.31 10.94 -29.09
C GLY A 34 32.22 11.32 -30.10
N VAL A 35 31.03 10.71 -29.99
CA VAL A 35 29.87 11.01 -30.83
C VAL A 35 29.16 12.29 -30.37
N ALA A 36 28.26 12.83 -31.20
CA ALA A 36 27.41 13.99 -30.89
C ALA A 36 28.18 15.24 -30.43
N GLN A 37 29.39 15.49 -30.95
CA GLN A 37 30.20 16.68 -30.59
C GLN A 37 29.54 18.02 -30.92
N ASN A 38 28.53 18.00 -31.79
CA ASN A 38 27.73 19.16 -32.18
C ASN A 38 26.37 19.20 -31.46
N GLY A 39 26.18 18.38 -30.41
CA GLY A 39 24.93 18.29 -29.66
C GLY A 39 23.81 17.52 -30.37
N ILE A 40 24.04 16.99 -31.57
CA ILE A 40 23.01 16.29 -32.35
C ILE A 40 23.39 14.83 -32.50
N PHE A 41 22.46 13.94 -32.16
CA PHE A 41 22.61 12.50 -32.33
C PHE A 41 22.03 12.06 -33.66
N THR A 42 22.83 11.34 -34.42
CA THR A 42 22.36 10.58 -35.58
C THR A 42 22.07 9.13 -35.20
N ALA A 43 21.25 8.43 -35.98
CA ALA A 43 20.99 7.00 -35.78
C ALA A 43 22.28 6.15 -35.75
N GLU A 44 23.32 6.54 -36.48
CA GLU A 44 24.60 5.82 -36.47
C GLU A 44 25.39 6.05 -35.17
N GLU A 45 25.30 7.24 -34.60
CA GLU A 45 25.90 7.56 -33.31
C GLU A 45 25.20 6.81 -32.17
N VAL A 46 23.87 6.68 -32.23
CA VAL A 46 23.10 5.84 -31.29
C VAL A 46 23.53 4.37 -31.39
N ARG A 47 23.73 3.83 -32.59
CA ARG A 47 24.28 2.46 -32.77
C ARG A 47 25.67 2.32 -32.16
N THR A 48 26.49 3.36 -32.24
CA THR A 48 27.83 3.40 -31.67
C THR A 48 27.79 3.37 -30.13
N ILE A 49 26.90 4.16 -29.52
CA ILE A 49 26.67 4.17 -28.07
C ILE A 49 26.15 2.81 -27.60
N ASN A 50 25.13 2.27 -28.29
CA ASN A 50 24.57 0.96 -27.96
C ASN A 50 25.65 -0.13 -27.97
N THR A 51 26.53 -0.12 -28.97
CA THR A 51 27.64 -1.08 -29.06
C THR A 51 28.62 -0.94 -27.89
N TYR A 52 28.88 0.30 -27.45
CA TYR A 52 29.75 0.56 -26.31
C TYR A 52 29.13 0.02 -25.00
N ILE A 53 27.87 0.33 -24.73
CA ILE A 53 27.15 -0.14 -23.53
C ILE A 53 27.15 -1.67 -23.50
N ARG A 54 26.75 -2.31 -24.61
CA ARG A 54 26.77 -3.78 -24.75
C ARG A 54 28.13 -4.42 -24.51
N SER A 55 29.22 -3.72 -24.82
CA SER A 55 30.57 -4.28 -24.72
C SER A 55 31.20 -4.07 -23.35
N ASN A 56 30.75 -3.07 -22.58
CA ASN A 56 31.44 -2.63 -21.36
C ASN A 56 30.55 -2.60 -20.11
N HIS A 57 29.24 -2.46 -20.26
CA HIS A 57 28.28 -2.23 -19.17
C HIS A 57 27.04 -3.12 -19.26
N LEU A 58 27.03 -4.18 -20.08
CA LEU A 58 25.80 -4.96 -20.31
C LEU A 58 25.20 -5.52 -19.02
N ASP A 59 26.01 -6.14 -18.16
CA ASP A 59 25.52 -6.76 -16.91
C ASP A 59 24.94 -5.70 -15.95
N GLU A 60 25.66 -4.59 -15.76
CA GLU A 60 25.23 -3.44 -14.94
C GLU A 60 23.97 -2.78 -15.52
N TRP A 61 23.91 -2.64 -16.85
CA TRP A 61 22.80 -1.99 -17.53
C TRP A 61 21.51 -2.80 -17.40
N THR A 62 21.57 -4.13 -17.54
CA THR A 62 20.40 -5.00 -17.39
C THR A 62 19.88 -5.00 -15.95
N GLU A 63 20.76 -4.99 -14.94
CA GLU A 63 20.36 -4.87 -13.53
C GLU A 63 19.67 -3.53 -13.24
N LEU A 64 20.18 -2.43 -13.81
CA LEU A 64 19.56 -1.10 -13.65
C LEU A 64 18.27 -0.95 -14.46
N HIS A 65 18.16 -1.59 -15.62
CA HIS A 65 16.92 -1.61 -16.38
C HIS A 65 15.81 -2.31 -15.57
N GLY A 66 16.14 -3.45 -14.98
CA GLY A 66 15.24 -4.21 -14.12
C GLY A 66 14.74 -5.49 -14.75
N ASP A 67 13.97 -6.23 -13.96
CA ASP A 67 13.22 -7.42 -14.33
C ASP A 67 11.73 -7.18 -14.03
N ASP A 68 10.84 -7.69 -14.87
CA ASP A 68 9.38 -7.70 -14.70
C ASP A 68 8.77 -9.11 -14.76
N GLU A 69 9.58 -10.18 -14.90
CA GLU A 69 9.07 -11.51 -15.28
C GLU A 69 8.56 -12.39 -14.12
N ASP A 70 8.75 -12.04 -12.85
CA ASP A 70 8.38 -12.89 -11.71
C ASP A 70 7.49 -12.18 -10.65
N GLY A 71 6.95 -11.01 -10.97
CA GLY A 71 6.04 -10.25 -10.09
C GLY A 71 6.72 -9.35 -9.06
N GLU A 72 8.06 -9.39 -8.94
CA GLU A 72 8.86 -8.36 -8.28
C GLU A 72 9.53 -7.49 -9.35
N GLU A 73 9.09 -6.24 -9.47
CA GLU A 73 9.76 -5.26 -10.32
C GLU A 73 11.06 -4.80 -9.66
N THR A 74 12.10 -4.59 -10.46
CA THR A 74 13.39 -4.05 -9.99
C THR A 74 13.88 -2.96 -10.93
N GLY A 75 14.93 -2.23 -10.55
CA GLY A 75 15.57 -1.24 -11.43
C GLY A 75 14.61 -0.12 -11.85
N PHE A 76 14.60 0.20 -13.15
CA PHE A 76 13.71 1.22 -13.71
C PHE A 76 12.25 0.74 -13.85
N HIS A 77 12.02 -0.57 -13.91
CA HIS A 77 10.65 -1.11 -13.99
C HIS A 77 9.80 -0.74 -12.78
N LEU A 78 10.40 -0.50 -11.60
CA LEU A 78 9.73 -0.01 -10.37
C LEU A 78 8.89 1.27 -10.54
N ILE A 79 9.09 2.02 -11.62
CA ILE A 79 8.38 3.27 -11.89
C ILE A 79 7.68 3.25 -13.27
N GLN A 80 7.68 2.11 -13.95
CA GLN A 80 7.18 1.97 -15.30
C GLN A 80 5.78 1.35 -15.28
N ASN A 81 4.85 1.97 -16.02
CA ASN A 81 3.43 1.59 -16.07
C ASN A 81 2.61 1.93 -14.80
N ASP A 82 3.20 2.50 -13.77
CA ASP A 82 2.50 2.77 -12.49
C ASP A 82 1.85 4.15 -12.39
N GLY A 83 1.23 4.61 -13.48
CA GLY A 83 0.44 5.83 -13.47
C GLY A 83 1.20 7.11 -13.84
N ALA A 84 2.47 7.02 -14.29
CA ALA A 84 3.18 8.13 -14.90
C ALA A 84 2.32 8.81 -15.99
N SER A 85 2.09 10.12 -15.84
CA SER A 85 1.13 10.87 -16.68
C SER A 85 1.76 11.98 -17.51
N GLU A 86 3.06 12.21 -17.35
CA GLU A 86 3.77 13.24 -18.11
C GLU A 86 3.95 12.79 -19.54
N SER A 87 3.82 13.74 -20.47
CA SER A 87 3.92 13.45 -21.90
C SER A 87 4.98 14.32 -22.55
N TYR A 88 5.82 13.72 -23.38
CA TYR A 88 6.72 14.41 -24.29
C TYR A 88 6.24 14.18 -25.73
N ARG A 89 5.94 15.26 -26.45
CA ARG A 89 5.40 15.23 -27.84
C ARG A 89 4.14 14.36 -28.02
N GLY A 90 3.35 14.17 -26.96
CA GLY A 90 2.14 13.36 -26.97
C GLY A 90 2.33 11.88 -26.61
N ASP A 91 3.58 11.44 -26.47
CA ASP A 91 3.94 10.11 -25.96
C ASP A 91 4.21 10.19 -24.45
N ASN A 92 4.02 9.08 -23.72
CA ASN A 92 4.27 9.05 -22.28
C ASN A 92 5.79 9.17 -22.01
N LEU A 93 6.20 10.11 -21.15
CA LEU A 93 7.61 10.37 -20.89
C LEU A 93 8.30 9.15 -20.26
N THR A 94 7.71 8.54 -19.25
CA THR A 94 8.29 7.37 -18.56
C THR A 94 8.11 6.10 -19.39
N ASN A 95 6.87 5.80 -19.77
CA ASN A 95 6.49 4.50 -20.34
C ASN A 95 6.77 4.37 -21.85
N THR A 96 7.31 5.39 -22.50
CA THR A 96 7.58 5.35 -23.95
C THR A 96 8.91 5.99 -24.29
N VAL A 97 9.15 7.21 -23.82
CA VAL A 97 10.35 7.96 -24.20
C VAL A 97 11.57 7.49 -23.40
N ALA A 98 11.48 7.49 -22.07
CA ALA A 98 12.55 7.03 -21.19
C ALA A 98 12.79 5.52 -21.38
N ASP A 99 11.72 4.72 -21.37
CA ASP A 99 11.78 3.30 -21.73
C ASP A 99 12.53 3.06 -23.05
N GLY A 100 12.14 3.75 -24.13
CA GLY A 100 12.78 3.60 -25.42
C GLY A 100 14.25 4.05 -25.47
N ILE A 101 14.66 5.01 -24.63
CA ILE A 101 16.08 5.38 -24.46
C ILE A 101 16.81 4.29 -23.64
N TYR A 102 16.20 3.78 -22.57
CA TYR A 102 16.81 2.80 -21.67
C TYR A 102 16.90 1.39 -22.26
N HIS A 103 16.23 1.17 -23.39
CA HIS A 103 16.47 0.05 -24.30
C HIS A 103 17.80 0.14 -25.08
N LEU A 104 18.61 1.19 -24.90
CA LEU A 104 20.05 1.09 -25.15
C LEU A 104 20.62 -0.11 -24.38
N GLY A 105 21.72 -0.70 -24.82
CA GLY A 105 22.18 -1.98 -24.28
C GLY A 105 21.48 -3.21 -24.88
N PHE A 106 20.28 -3.09 -25.47
CA PHE A 106 19.57 -4.24 -26.05
C PHE A 106 19.90 -4.48 -27.55
N GLU A 107 19.47 -5.63 -28.07
CA GLU A 107 19.74 -6.02 -29.47
C GLU A 107 18.92 -5.15 -30.43
N ILE A 108 19.55 -4.71 -31.54
CA ILE A 108 18.86 -3.96 -32.59
C ILE A 108 18.56 -4.91 -33.76
N GLN A 109 17.28 -5.05 -34.10
CA GLN A 109 16.84 -5.78 -35.28
C GLN A 109 16.27 -4.82 -36.32
N GLY A 110 16.97 -4.68 -37.45
CA GLY A 110 16.65 -3.67 -38.46
C GLY A 110 16.94 -2.26 -37.92
N ASP A 111 15.89 -1.46 -37.79
CA ASP A 111 15.97 -0.08 -37.27
C ASP A 111 15.32 0.08 -35.88
N ASN A 112 14.92 -1.01 -35.22
CA ASN A 112 14.29 -0.97 -33.90
C ASN A 112 15.11 -1.72 -32.85
N PHE A 113 15.08 -1.21 -31.62
CA PHE A 113 15.52 -1.95 -30.44
C PHE A 113 14.53 -3.09 -30.13
N LEU A 114 15.03 -4.17 -29.54
CA LEU A 114 14.21 -5.25 -29.01
C LEU A 114 14.11 -5.11 -27.48
N ASN A 115 12.95 -5.40 -26.91
CA ASN A 115 12.78 -5.54 -25.46
C ASN A 115 13.23 -6.94 -24.96
N GLU A 116 13.09 -7.24 -23.66
CA GLU A 116 13.46 -8.53 -23.05
C GLU A 116 12.81 -9.73 -23.77
N ASP A 117 11.57 -9.59 -24.23
CA ASP A 117 10.81 -10.60 -24.96
C ASP A 117 11.23 -10.79 -26.44
N GLY A 118 12.08 -9.91 -26.96
CA GLY A 118 12.43 -9.87 -28.38
C GLY A 118 11.39 -9.21 -29.28
N ASN A 119 10.43 -8.47 -28.71
CA ASN A 119 9.48 -7.63 -29.45
C ASN A 119 10.13 -6.28 -29.82
N ALA A 120 9.67 -5.67 -30.92
CA ALA A 120 10.21 -4.38 -31.35
C ALA A 120 9.71 -3.23 -30.46
N ASN A 121 10.64 -2.46 -29.92
CA ASN A 121 10.40 -1.21 -29.19
C ASN A 121 10.74 0.01 -30.10
N ALA A 122 11.25 1.10 -29.53
CA ALA A 122 11.57 2.34 -30.21
C ALA A 122 12.56 2.15 -31.38
N SER A 123 12.40 2.96 -32.42
CA SER A 123 13.38 2.99 -33.50
C SER A 123 14.66 3.72 -33.09
N VAL A 124 15.79 3.31 -33.66
CA VAL A 124 17.10 3.96 -33.45
C VAL A 124 17.04 5.45 -33.82
N GLN A 125 16.21 5.82 -34.80
CA GLN A 125 16.01 7.20 -35.19
C GLN A 125 15.23 8.00 -34.13
N GLN A 126 14.19 7.41 -33.52
CA GLN A 126 13.46 8.05 -32.42
C GLN A 126 14.37 8.25 -31.20
N VAL A 127 15.17 7.24 -30.84
CA VAL A 127 16.14 7.37 -29.74
C VAL A 127 17.18 8.46 -30.05
N ALA A 128 17.60 8.63 -31.31
CA ALA A 128 18.50 9.71 -31.70
C ALA A 128 17.84 11.09 -31.53
N GLU A 129 16.56 11.22 -31.89
CA GLU A 129 15.80 12.46 -31.70
C GLU A 129 15.61 12.79 -30.22
N TRP A 130 15.27 11.80 -29.40
CA TRP A 130 15.13 11.97 -27.96
C TRP A 130 16.46 12.27 -27.29
N LEU A 131 17.55 11.54 -27.59
CA LEU A 131 18.88 11.87 -27.07
C LEU A 131 19.34 13.25 -27.53
N THR A 132 19.05 13.68 -28.76
CA THR A 132 19.36 15.06 -29.18
C THR A 132 18.66 16.10 -28.30
N GLN A 133 17.47 15.79 -27.77
CA GLN A 133 16.77 16.69 -26.87
C GLN A 133 17.27 16.60 -25.42
N PHE A 134 17.53 15.39 -24.91
CA PHE A 134 17.80 15.15 -23.49
C PHE A 134 19.29 15.05 -23.14
N TYR A 135 20.17 14.79 -24.11
CA TYR A 135 21.61 14.62 -23.89
C TYR A 135 22.37 15.94 -23.95
N THR A 136 21.96 16.89 -24.80
CA THR A 136 22.42 18.26 -24.64
C THR A 136 21.86 18.75 -23.33
N ASP A 137 22.63 18.51 -22.28
CA ASP A 137 22.41 19.05 -20.97
C ASP A 137 22.54 20.57 -21.11
N HIS A 138 21.38 21.20 -21.31
CA HIS A 138 21.24 22.65 -21.33
C HIS A 138 21.20 23.20 -19.89
N SER A 139 21.68 22.44 -18.90
CA SER A 139 21.51 22.69 -17.46
C SER A 139 22.84 22.45 -16.74
N THR A 140 23.84 23.26 -17.08
CA THR A 140 25.25 23.04 -16.69
C THR A 140 25.71 23.86 -15.47
N SER A 141 24.85 24.69 -14.89
CA SER A 141 25.25 25.56 -13.78
C SER A 141 25.46 24.77 -12.49
N GLY A 142 24.81 23.60 -12.36
CA GLY A 142 24.80 22.77 -11.16
C GLY A 142 24.09 23.45 -10.00
N THR A 143 23.07 24.25 -10.32
CA THR A 143 22.27 25.04 -9.37
C THR A 143 20.81 25.04 -9.81
N GLY A 144 19.87 25.38 -8.92
CA GLY A 144 18.45 25.36 -9.29
C GLY A 144 18.05 26.35 -10.42
N LEU A 145 18.96 27.24 -10.87
CA LEU A 145 18.81 28.05 -12.09
C LEU A 145 18.64 27.20 -13.35
N ASP A 146 19.18 25.97 -13.34
CA ASP A 146 19.06 25.01 -14.44
C ASP A 146 17.58 24.75 -14.82
N ARG A 147 16.67 24.79 -13.83
CA ARG A 147 15.22 24.69 -14.05
C ARG A 147 14.69 25.72 -15.05
N MET A 148 15.32 26.90 -15.14
CA MET A 148 14.87 27.94 -16.07
C MET A 148 15.08 27.53 -17.53
N ALA A 149 16.19 26.86 -17.85
CA ALA A 149 16.47 26.36 -19.19
C ALA A 149 15.50 25.21 -19.54
N ASP A 150 15.28 24.29 -18.61
CA ASP A 150 14.32 23.19 -18.76
C ASP A 150 12.89 23.70 -19.03
N MET A 151 12.48 24.76 -18.33
CA MET A 151 11.16 25.37 -18.51
C MET A 151 10.99 26.07 -19.86
N ILE A 152 12.06 26.59 -20.47
CA ILE A 152 12.03 27.12 -21.84
C ILE A 152 11.82 25.97 -22.82
N MET A 153 12.58 24.89 -22.67
CA MET A 153 12.46 23.71 -23.53
C MET A 153 11.08 23.05 -23.46
N ALA A 154 10.48 22.99 -22.26
CA ALA A 154 9.19 22.37 -22.03
C ALA A 154 7.98 23.27 -22.38
N ASP A 155 8.19 24.52 -22.82
CA ASP A 155 7.10 25.47 -23.05
C ASP A 155 6.25 25.08 -24.27
N GLN A 156 5.01 24.65 -24.00
CA GLN A 156 4.04 24.23 -25.03
C GLN A 156 3.57 25.36 -25.97
N GLY A 157 3.85 26.60 -25.63
CA GLY A 157 3.59 27.77 -26.46
C GLY A 157 4.64 27.94 -27.55
N LEU A 158 5.91 27.82 -27.17
CA LEU A 158 7.06 27.88 -28.08
C LEU A 158 7.05 26.73 -29.09
N ASP A 159 6.79 25.50 -28.62
CA ASP A 159 6.67 24.28 -29.45
C ASP A 159 5.69 24.44 -30.64
N LYS A 160 4.70 25.32 -30.50
CA LYS A 160 3.69 25.55 -31.54
C LYS A 160 4.04 26.67 -32.51
N ARG A 161 5.15 27.38 -32.33
CA ARG A 161 5.43 28.65 -33.00
C ARG A 161 6.81 28.77 -33.64
N ILE A 162 7.84 28.24 -33.02
CA ILE A 162 9.22 28.32 -33.50
C ILE A 162 9.81 26.92 -33.69
N SER A 163 11.00 26.82 -34.29
CA SER A 163 11.61 25.51 -34.54
C SER A 163 12.26 24.93 -33.30
N ASP A 164 12.32 23.60 -33.19
CA ASP A 164 13.07 22.90 -32.12
C ASP A 164 14.49 23.43 -31.96
N ARG A 165 15.12 23.83 -33.08
CA ARG A 165 16.45 24.41 -33.08
C ARG A 165 16.48 25.77 -32.38
N ASP A 166 15.51 26.64 -32.65
CA ASP A 166 15.47 27.98 -32.03
C ASP A 166 15.16 27.86 -30.53
N ILE A 167 14.31 26.92 -30.13
CA ILE A 167 14.04 26.58 -28.71
C ILE A 167 15.32 26.08 -28.04
N SER A 168 16.03 25.16 -28.68
CA SER A 168 17.31 24.63 -28.19
C SER A 168 18.38 25.72 -28.07
N ASP A 169 18.60 26.49 -29.14
CA ASP A 169 19.62 27.55 -29.19
C ASP A 169 19.30 28.66 -28.16
N GLY A 170 18.02 29.00 -27.94
CA GLY A 170 17.58 29.93 -26.90
C GLY A 170 17.71 29.38 -25.48
N SER A 171 17.46 28.08 -25.27
CA SER A 171 17.70 27.39 -24.00
C SER A 171 19.20 27.31 -23.66
N ASP A 172 20.05 27.01 -24.65
CA ASP A 172 21.51 27.04 -24.52
C ASP A 172 22.02 28.42 -24.08
N ALA A 173 21.44 29.47 -24.65
CA ALA A 173 21.78 30.84 -24.29
C ALA A 173 21.39 31.16 -22.83
N ALA A 174 20.18 30.75 -22.41
CA ALA A 174 19.73 30.84 -21.03
C ALA A 174 20.67 30.10 -20.06
N ASN A 175 21.09 28.89 -20.39
CA ASN A 175 22.05 28.09 -19.62
C ASN A 175 23.42 28.78 -19.45
N GLY A 176 23.93 29.38 -20.53
CA GLY A 176 25.18 30.15 -20.51
C GLY A 176 25.11 31.31 -19.51
N MET A 177 24.00 32.05 -19.51
CA MET A 177 23.74 33.12 -18.54
C MET A 177 23.58 32.57 -17.13
N ASN A 178 22.84 31.47 -16.93
CA ASN A 178 22.68 30.81 -15.63
C ASN A 178 24.02 30.41 -15.00
N SER A 179 24.94 29.87 -15.80
CA SER A 179 26.28 29.50 -15.35
C SER A 179 27.08 30.71 -14.87
N ILE A 180 27.00 31.83 -15.59
CA ILE A 180 27.66 33.09 -15.21
C ILE A 180 27.02 33.67 -13.93
N ILE A 181 25.69 33.67 -13.81
CA ILE A 181 24.98 34.10 -12.60
C ILE A 181 25.44 33.25 -11.40
N ALA A 182 25.49 31.92 -11.56
CA ALA A 182 25.87 31.02 -10.49
C ALA A 182 27.29 31.28 -9.98
N GLU A 183 28.24 31.56 -10.88
CA GLU A 183 29.60 31.96 -10.53
C GLU A 183 29.65 33.33 -9.86
N ALA A 184 28.89 34.30 -10.39
CA ALA A 184 28.79 35.64 -9.83
C ALA A 184 28.30 35.59 -8.39
N ILE A 185 27.20 34.87 -8.11
CA ILE A 185 26.67 34.67 -6.76
C ILE A 185 27.72 34.05 -5.85
N LYS A 186 28.35 32.94 -6.25
CA LYS A 186 29.42 32.26 -5.48
C LYS A 186 30.59 33.20 -5.14
N THR A 187 30.89 34.15 -6.02
CA THR A 187 32.04 35.04 -5.89
C THR A 187 31.75 36.26 -5.04
N VAL A 188 30.62 36.92 -5.26
CA VAL A 188 30.29 38.19 -4.60
C VAL A 188 29.66 37.97 -3.23
N LYS A 189 28.92 36.87 -3.05
CA LYS A 189 28.28 36.52 -1.79
C LYS A 189 29.29 35.86 -0.86
N THR A 190 30.00 36.67 -0.09
CA THR A 190 30.95 36.19 0.93
C THR A 190 30.37 36.33 2.34
N THR A 191 29.93 35.20 2.88
CA THR A 191 29.54 34.93 4.29
C THR A 191 28.10 35.22 4.74
N GLY A 192 27.40 34.16 5.18
CA GLY A 192 26.54 34.18 6.37
C GLY A 192 25.02 34.20 6.18
N ASP A 193 24.49 34.84 5.13
CA ASP A 193 23.05 34.85 4.85
C ASP A 193 22.67 33.95 3.66
N SER A 194 21.50 33.34 3.71
CA SER A 194 20.97 32.47 2.65
C SER A 194 20.27 33.28 1.55
N LEU A 195 19.73 34.46 1.87
CA LEU A 195 18.91 35.27 0.96
C LEU A 195 19.72 36.22 0.06
N ILE A 196 19.39 36.32 -1.22
CA ILE A 196 19.91 37.31 -2.17
C ILE A 196 19.11 38.61 -1.98
N THR A 197 19.79 39.72 -1.69
CA THR A 197 19.19 41.05 -1.50
C THR A 197 19.35 41.94 -2.74
N GLU A 198 18.70 43.10 -2.77
CA GLU A 198 18.93 44.09 -3.86
C GLU A 198 20.40 44.52 -3.96
N ASP A 199 21.11 44.61 -2.84
CA ASP A 199 22.54 44.96 -2.82
C ASP A 199 23.38 43.83 -3.43
N ASP A 200 23.00 42.57 -3.19
CA ASP A 200 23.62 41.41 -3.84
C ASP A 200 23.34 41.41 -5.33
N VAL A 201 22.12 41.72 -5.78
CA VAL A 201 21.78 41.86 -7.20
C VAL A 201 22.67 42.92 -7.87
N ARG A 202 22.91 44.06 -7.20
CA ARG A 202 23.85 45.08 -7.71
C ARG A 202 25.29 44.55 -7.79
N ALA A 203 25.72 43.78 -6.81
CA ALA A 203 27.06 43.19 -6.78
C ALA A 203 27.23 42.13 -7.89
N ILE A 204 26.24 41.26 -8.08
CA ILE A 204 26.16 40.27 -9.16
C ILE A 204 26.21 40.97 -10.52
N ASN A 205 25.36 41.99 -10.72
CA ASN A 205 25.35 42.78 -11.96
C ASN A 205 26.71 43.43 -12.24
N GLY A 206 27.34 44.02 -11.21
CA GLY A 206 28.68 44.60 -11.33
C GLY A 206 29.74 43.59 -11.73
N TYR A 207 29.69 42.39 -11.14
CA TYR A 207 30.62 41.30 -11.47
C TYR A 207 30.46 40.80 -12.90
N ILE A 208 29.21 40.60 -13.36
CA ILE A 208 28.91 40.19 -14.75
C ILE A 208 29.46 41.23 -15.73
N ARG A 209 29.19 42.52 -15.49
CA ARG A 209 29.69 43.63 -16.33
C ARG A 209 31.21 43.73 -16.37
N GLU A 210 31.88 43.43 -15.27
CA GLU A 210 33.34 43.53 -15.18
C GLU A 210 34.05 42.35 -15.84
N ASN A 211 33.48 41.14 -15.75
CA ASN A 211 34.19 39.90 -16.07
C ASN A 211 33.64 39.16 -17.29
N TYR A 212 32.35 39.32 -17.61
CA TYR A 212 31.62 38.47 -18.56
C TYR A 212 30.79 39.26 -19.59
N LEU A 213 30.94 40.58 -19.70
CA LEU A 213 30.04 41.42 -20.53
C LEU A 213 29.95 40.97 -22.00
N ASP A 214 31.07 40.62 -22.64
CA ASP A 214 31.07 40.22 -24.05
C ASP A 214 30.34 38.87 -24.27
N ASP A 215 30.60 37.89 -23.39
CA ASP A 215 29.93 36.58 -23.43
C ASP A 215 28.44 36.73 -23.08
N TRP A 216 28.14 37.58 -22.08
CA TRP A 216 26.78 37.86 -21.63
C TRP A 216 25.92 38.46 -22.73
N LEU A 217 26.41 39.46 -23.47
CA LEU A 217 25.70 40.05 -24.60
C LEU A 217 25.50 39.04 -25.74
N THR A 218 26.44 38.11 -25.93
CA THR A 218 26.30 37.04 -26.93
C THR A 218 25.18 36.07 -26.56
N PHE A 219 25.07 35.70 -25.28
CA PHE A 219 23.98 34.85 -24.81
C PHE A 219 22.65 35.59 -24.73
N HIS A 220 22.64 36.86 -24.32
CA HIS A 220 21.42 37.66 -24.31
C HIS A 220 20.83 37.75 -25.73
N GLY A 221 21.69 38.01 -26.71
CA GLY A 221 21.33 38.07 -28.12
C GLY A 221 21.23 39.48 -28.66
N ASP A 222 20.89 39.57 -29.94
CA ASP A 222 20.60 40.79 -30.66
C ASP A 222 19.25 40.60 -31.35
N ASP A 223 18.38 41.61 -31.31
CA ASP A 223 17.10 41.68 -32.04
C ASP A 223 17.13 42.74 -33.17
N GLU A 224 18.25 43.46 -33.32
CA GLU A 224 18.44 44.46 -34.37
C GLU A 224 18.68 43.80 -35.74
N ASP A 225 18.32 44.50 -36.81
CA ASP A 225 18.45 44.04 -38.21
C ASP A 225 17.64 42.80 -38.64
N GLY A 226 16.81 42.22 -37.76
CA GLY A 226 15.79 41.21 -38.10
C GLY A 226 16.27 39.76 -38.14
N GLU A 227 17.43 39.46 -37.55
CA GLU A 227 17.87 38.10 -37.21
C GLU A 227 18.03 38.01 -35.69
N GLU A 228 17.09 37.35 -35.01
CA GLU A 228 17.19 37.08 -33.58
C GLU A 228 18.29 36.06 -33.30
N THR A 229 19.07 36.29 -32.24
CA THR A 229 20.10 35.38 -31.74
C THR A 229 20.03 35.25 -30.23
N GLY A 230 20.73 34.28 -29.63
CA GLY A 230 20.76 34.12 -28.18
C GLY A 230 19.37 33.87 -27.58
N PHE A 231 19.12 34.42 -26.39
CA PHE A 231 17.85 34.28 -25.69
C PHE A 231 16.67 34.94 -26.43
N HIS A 232 16.91 35.93 -27.29
CA HIS A 232 15.86 36.53 -28.11
C HIS A 232 15.17 35.54 -29.07
N LEU A 233 15.79 34.39 -29.38
CA LEU A 233 15.18 33.31 -30.19
C LEU A 233 13.90 32.70 -29.60
N VAL A 234 13.67 32.88 -28.30
CA VAL A 234 12.49 32.37 -27.58
C VAL A 234 11.64 33.48 -26.97
N GLN A 235 12.16 34.71 -26.97
CA GLN A 235 11.50 35.85 -26.36
C GLN A 235 10.45 36.41 -27.32
N ASN A 236 9.26 36.72 -26.82
CA ASN A 236 8.10 37.20 -27.57
C ASN A 236 7.53 36.24 -28.63
N ASP A 237 7.98 34.98 -28.67
CA ASP A 237 7.59 33.97 -29.67
C ASP A 237 6.46 33.02 -29.24
N GLY A 238 5.62 33.48 -28.31
CA GLY A 238 4.40 32.77 -27.93
C GLY A 238 4.56 31.74 -26.82
N ALA A 239 5.66 31.82 -26.05
CA ALA A 239 5.78 31.18 -24.75
C ALA A 239 4.53 31.42 -23.89
N ASN A 240 4.04 30.40 -23.21
CA ASN A 240 2.81 30.48 -22.43
C ASN A 240 2.91 29.93 -21.00
N THR A 241 4.07 29.41 -20.61
CA THR A 241 4.37 29.08 -19.22
C THR A 241 4.25 30.33 -18.37
N SER A 242 3.52 30.22 -17.27
CA SER A 242 3.30 31.31 -16.34
C SER A 242 3.98 31.03 -15.02
N MET A 243 4.72 32.02 -14.51
CA MET A 243 5.36 32.01 -13.21
C MET A 243 5.09 33.35 -12.52
N PHE A 244 4.75 33.33 -11.25
CA PHE A 244 4.48 34.47 -10.39
C PHE A 244 3.42 35.42 -10.96
N GLY A 245 2.37 34.86 -11.58
CA GLY A 245 1.32 35.59 -12.28
C GLY A 245 1.79 36.30 -13.57
N LYS A 246 3.01 36.03 -14.04
CA LYS A 246 3.65 36.64 -15.22
C LYS A 246 3.98 35.58 -16.26
N ASN A 247 4.32 36.00 -17.48
CA ASN A 247 4.87 35.09 -18.48
C ASN A 247 6.31 34.75 -18.07
N PHE A 248 6.64 33.46 -18.02
CA PHE A 248 7.95 33.03 -17.53
C PHE A 248 9.07 33.56 -18.44
N VAL A 249 9.02 33.24 -19.74
CA VAL A 249 10.08 33.64 -20.70
C VAL A 249 10.15 35.16 -20.86
N ASN A 250 9.00 35.79 -21.14
CA ASN A 250 8.93 37.20 -21.53
C ASN A 250 8.92 38.20 -20.36
N THR A 251 9.12 37.74 -19.13
CA THR A 251 9.10 38.65 -17.97
C THR A 251 10.05 38.20 -16.86
N VAL A 252 9.96 36.94 -16.44
CA VAL A 252 10.76 36.43 -15.31
C VAL A 252 12.18 36.12 -15.75
N ALA A 253 12.33 35.24 -16.75
CA ALA A 253 13.62 34.89 -17.32
C ALA A 253 14.27 36.12 -17.96
N ASP A 254 13.50 36.86 -18.77
CA ASP A 254 13.93 38.13 -19.34
C ASP A 254 14.47 39.11 -18.29
N GLY A 255 13.72 39.34 -17.21
CA GLY A 255 14.12 40.27 -16.17
C GLY A 255 15.37 39.85 -15.39
N ILE A 256 15.60 38.54 -15.21
CA ILE A 256 16.87 38.01 -14.67
C ILE A 256 18.01 38.21 -15.66
N TYR A 257 17.80 37.86 -16.94
CA TYR A 257 18.84 37.92 -17.98
C TYR A 257 19.22 39.34 -18.38
N HIS A 258 18.46 40.33 -17.93
CA HIS A 258 18.82 41.74 -17.96
C HIS A 258 19.84 42.18 -16.89
N LEU A 259 20.33 41.26 -16.05
CA LEU A 259 21.65 41.43 -15.45
C LEU A 259 22.69 41.69 -16.55
N GLY A 260 23.83 42.27 -16.23
CA GLY A 260 24.78 42.77 -17.23
C GLY A 260 24.45 44.15 -17.80
N PHE A 261 23.22 44.67 -17.66
CA PHE A 261 22.83 46.00 -18.17
C PHE A 261 22.93 47.13 -17.12
N GLU A 262 22.65 48.37 -17.53
CA GLU A 262 22.71 49.53 -16.62
C GLU A 262 21.57 49.47 -15.57
N ILE A 263 21.86 49.96 -14.37
CA ILE A 263 20.86 50.09 -13.30
C ILE A 263 20.59 51.58 -13.08
N GLU A 264 19.33 52.00 -13.15
CA GLU A 264 18.87 53.33 -12.76
C GLU A 264 17.93 53.22 -11.56
N GLY A 265 18.34 53.79 -10.42
CA GLY A 265 17.56 53.67 -9.18
C GLY A 265 17.45 52.23 -8.71
N ASP A 266 16.22 51.72 -8.67
CA ASP A 266 15.81 50.36 -8.27
C ASP A 266 15.44 49.47 -9.47
N GLN A 267 15.78 49.86 -10.71
CA GLN A 267 15.43 49.10 -11.92
C GLN A 267 16.65 48.79 -12.79
N LEU A 268 16.65 47.60 -13.39
CA LEU A 268 17.49 47.26 -14.53
C LEU A 268 16.92 47.93 -15.79
N LEU A 269 17.80 48.41 -16.66
CA LEU A 269 17.44 48.94 -17.96
C LEU A 269 17.59 47.85 -19.03
N ASN A 270 16.75 47.89 -20.05
CA ASN A 270 16.93 47.10 -21.27
C ASN A 270 17.95 47.76 -22.22
N GLU A 271 18.20 47.11 -23.34
CA GLU A 271 19.16 47.52 -24.38
C GLU A 271 18.87 48.94 -24.92
N ASP A 272 17.58 49.34 -24.94
CA ASP A 272 17.13 50.67 -25.33
C ASP A 272 17.25 51.74 -24.23
N GLY A 273 17.67 51.36 -23.02
CA GLY A 273 17.71 52.23 -21.85
C GLY A 273 16.34 52.49 -21.20
N ASN A 274 15.31 51.69 -21.51
CA ASN A 274 14.02 51.71 -20.86
C ASN A 274 14.03 50.81 -19.61
N ALA A 275 13.20 51.12 -18.62
CA ALA A 275 13.06 50.29 -17.43
C ALA A 275 12.52 48.88 -17.76
N ASN A 276 13.19 47.84 -17.27
CA ASN A 276 12.75 46.45 -17.34
C ASN A 276 12.28 45.95 -15.95
N ALA A 277 13.09 45.16 -15.24
CA ALA A 277 12.74 44.55 -13.96
C ALA A 277 13.24 45.39 -12.77
N ARG A 278 12.52 45.33 -11.64
CA ARG A 278 12.99 45.89 -10.37
C ARG A 278 14.03 44.98 -9.76
N LEU A 279 14.98 45.56 -9.02
CA LEU A 279 16.00 44.78 -8.31
C LEU A 279 15.39 43.86 -7.25
N SER A 280 14.30 44.27 -6.62
CA SER A 280 13.53 43.42 -5.69
C SER A 280 12.96 42.19 -6.40
N ASP A 281 12.35 42.37 -7.57
CA ASP A 281 11.77 41.26 -8.34
C ASP A 281 12.87 40.28 -8.78
N VAL A 282 14.03 40.79 -9.22
CA VAL A 282 15.17 39.95 -9.59
C VAL A 282 15.77 39.22 -8.39
N ALA A 283 15.85 39.87 -7.24
CA ALA A 283 16.28 39.22 -6.00
C ALA A 283 15.35 38.04 -5.64
N ASP A 284 14.04 38.24 -5.71
CA ASP A 284 13.05 37.20 -5.42
C ASP A 284 13.13 36.04 -6.42
N TRP A 285 13.23 36.33 -7.71
CA TRP A 285 13.37 35.27 -8.73
C TRP A 285 14.68 34.51 -8.58
N LEU A 286 15.80 35.19 -8.29
CA LEU A 286 17.07 34.52 -8.02
C LEU A 286 16.99 33.66 -6.76
N ASN A 287 16.38 34.13 -5.67
CA ASN A 287 16.17 33.30 -4.47
C ASN A 287 15.30 32.07 -4.78
N TYR A 288 14.30 32.20 -5.65
CA TYR A 288 13.44 31.11 -6.04
C TYR A 288 14.19 30.05 -6.84
N PHE A 289 14.93 30.45 -7.87
CA PHE A 289 15.63 29.49 -8.73
C PHE A 289 16.96 29.02 -8.15
N TYR A 290 17.76 29.88 -7.54
CA TYR A 290 19.13 29.57 -7.15
C TYR A 290 19.29 28.87 -5.80
N ALA A 291 18.51 29.27 -4.78
CA ALA A 291 18.77 28.86 -3.40
C ALA A 291 17.94 27.63 -2.98
N ASP A 292 18.63 26.58 -2.52
CA ASP A 292 18.03 25.48 -1.74
C ASP A 292 17.67 25.99 -0.35
N GLN A 293 16.43 25.75 0.08
CA GLN A 293 15.90 26.30 1.34
C GLN A 293 15.83 25.23 2.44
N GLY A 294 15.69 23.94 2.10
CA GLY A 294 15.76 22.84 3.07
C GLY A 294 17.18 22.69 3.62
N SER A 295 17.31 22.62 4.95
CA SER A 295 18.61 22.61 5.61
C SER A 295 18.69 21.71 6.83
N THR A 296 17.69 20.87 7.06
CA THR A 296 17.67 19.94 8.19
C THR A 296 18.49 18.68 7.93
N ASN A 297 18.78 18.34 6.67
CA ASN A 297 19.28 17.04 6.23
C ASN A 297 18.40 15.88 6.70
N SER A 298 17.09 16.11 6.77
CA SER A 298 16.07 15.10 7.05
C SER A 298 15.11 15.03 5.87
N GLY A 299 14.28 13.98 5.79
CA GLY A 299 13.28 13.88 4.73
C GLY A 299 12.27 15.05 4.74
N LEU A 300 12.14 15.80 5.84
CA LEU A 300 11.28 16.98 5.93
C LEU A 300 11.72 18.10 4.97
N ASP A 301 12.97 18.10 4.51
CA ASP A 301 13.44 19.04 3.48
C ASP A 301 12.63 18.89 2.18
N TYR A 302 12.05 17.71 1.92
CA TYR A 302 11.12 17.48 0.81
C TYR A 302 9.88 18.39 0.86
N LEU A 303 9.36 18.70 2.06
CA LEU A 303 8.22 19.60 2.21
C LEU A 303 8.54 21.01 1.69
N VAL A 304 9.77 21.46 1.91
CA VAL A 304 10.27 22.77 1.45
C VAL A 304 10.43 22.77 -0.07
N ASP A 305 10.96 21.67 -0.62
CA ASP A 305 11.13 21.50 -2.06
C ASP A 305 9.79 21.50 -2.80
N VAL A 306 8.76 20.91 -2.22
CA VAL A 306 7.38 20.92 -2.76
C VAL A 306 6.82 22.32 -2.80
N ILE A 307 6.96 23.12 -1.73
CA ILE A 307 6.46 24.51 -1.72
C ILE A 307 7.08 25.31 -2.88
N LYS A 308 8.38 25.12 -3.15
CA LYS A 308 9.03 25.81 -4.26
C LYS A 308 8.63 25.23 -5.62
N SER A 309 8.50 23.91 -5.75
CA SER A 309 8.24 23.26 -7.05
C SER A 309 6.76 23.18 -7.44
N ASP A 310 5.82 23.41 -6.52
CA ASP A 310 4.38 23.33 -6.79
C ASP A 310 3.98 24.29 -7.91
N ARG A 311 3.41 23.72 -8.98
CA ARG A 311 3.00 24.47 -10.17
C ARG A 311 1.85 25.44 -9.91
N GLY A 312 0.96 25.09 -9.00
CA GLY A 312 -0.17 25.91 -8.59
C GLY A 312 0.28 27.20 -7.92
N LEU A 313 1.15 27.07 -6.90
CA LEU A 313 1.77 28.20 -6.20
C LEU A 313 2.61 29.03 -7.15
N SER A 314 3.53 28.40 -7.87
CA SER A 314 4.43 29.12 -8.77
C SER A 314 3.69 29.87 -9.88
N CYS A 315 2.46 29.49 -10.26
CA CYS A 315 1.64 30.26 -11.20
C CYS A 315 0.91 31.46 -10.59
N ARG A 316 0.59 31.45 -9.29
CA ARG A 316 -0.41 32.33 -8.67
C ARG A 316 0.15 33.22 -7.55
N THR A 317 1.17 32.76 -6.88
CA THR A 317 1.83 33.41 -5.75
C THR A 317 3.10 34.08 -6.25
N ASN A 318 3.47 35.21 -5.67
CA ASN A 318 4.69 35.90 -6.09
C ASN A 318 5.95 35.16 -5.56
N ALA A 319 7.10 35.35 -6.20
CA ALA A 319 8.31 34.61 -5.84
C ALA A 319 8.83 34.92 -4.43
N GLY A 320 8.67 36.17 -3.97
CA GLY A 320 9.04 36.60 -2.61
C GLY A 320 8.24 35.83 -1.56
N ASP A 321 6.91 35.83 -1.69
CA ASP A 321 6.00 35.10 -0.80
C ASP A 321 6.33 33.59 -0.77
N ILE A 322 6.60 32.97 -1.92
CA ILE A 322 6.99 31.55 -1.98
C ILE A 322 8.32 31.32 -1.26
N ASN A 323 9.32 32.20 -1.45
CA ASN A 323 10.60 32.09 -0.77
C ASN A 323 10.47 32.27 0.74
N GLU A 324 9.66 33.24 1.19
CA GLU A 324 9.41 33.49 2.60
C GLU A 324 8.63 32.34 3.25
N GLY A 325 7.61 31.82 2.58
CA GLY A 325 6.87 30.64 3.04
C GLY A 325 7.74 29.37 3.09
N ALA A 326 8.61 29.16 2.10
CA ALA A 326 9.57 28.04 2.10
C ALA A 326 10.63 28.19 3.21
N ALA A 327 11.11 29.40 3.46
CA ALA A 327 12.06 29.66 4.56
C ALA A 327 11.39 29.49 5.94
N ALA A 328 10.12 29.87 6.07
CA ALA A 328 9.32 29.62 7.26
C ALA A 328 9.13 28.11 7.51
N ALA A 329 8.80 27.35 6.46
CA ALA A 329 8.71 25.89 6.49
C ALA A 329 10.03 25.22 6.93
N ASP A 330 11.18 25.63 6.38
CA ASP A 330 12.50 25.14 6.83
C ASP A 330 12.78 25.49 8.30
N GLY A 331 12.37 26.68 8.75
CA GLY A 331 12.43 27.06 10.16
C GLY A 331 11.60 26.15 11.07
N LEU A 332 10.37 25.84 10.67
CA LEU A 332 9.47 24.92 11.38
C LEU A 332 10.05 23.51 11.43
N ASN A 333 10.57 23.02 10.30
CA ASN A 333 11.25 21.73 10.21
C ASN A 333 12.43 21.65 11.18
N LYS A 334 13.27 22.69 11.30
CA LYS A 334 14.37 22.72 12.28
C LYS A 334 13.88 22.54 13.72
N ILE A 335 12.80 23.23 14.10
CA ILE A 335 12.23 23.10 15.45
C ILE A 335 11.67 21.69 15.64
N LEU A 336 10.99 21.15 14.63
CA LEU A 336 10.41 19.82 14.68
C LEU A 336 11.47 18.72 14.82
N VAL A 337 12.53 18.75 14.00
CA VAL A 337 13.68 17.83 14.11
C VAL A 337 14.31 17.90 15.49
N ASN A 338 14.56 19.12 16.01
CA ASN A 338 15.10 19.29 17.35
C ASN A 338 14.17 18.71 18.43
N ALA A 339 12.85 18.86 18.31
CA ALA A 339 11.87 18.31 19.24
C ALA A 339 11.87 16.78 19.21
N ILE A 340 11.91 16.17 18.02
CA ILE A 340 11.98 14.72 17.85
C ILE A 340 13.28 14.16 18.45
N GLU A 341 14.42 14.77 18.15
CA GLU A 341 15.73 14.35 18.69
C GLU A 341 15.82 14.52 20.21
N ALA A 342 15.33 15.65 20.75
CA ALA A 342 15.41 15.95 22.18
C ALA A 342 14.52 15.04 23.03
N THR A 343 13.36 14.64 22.50
CA THR A 343 12.42 13.74 23.18
C THR A 343 12.81 12.27 22.98
N GLY A 344 13.50 11.96 21.88
CA GLY A 344 13.93 10.60 21.54
C GLY A 344 12.76 9.68 21.19
N VAL A 345 11.63 10.25 20.79
CA VAL A 345 10.39 9.52 20.46
C VAL A 345 10.57 8.59 19.27
N ALA A 346 11.40 8.96 18.30
CA ALA A 346 11.61 8.19 17.08
C ALA A 346 12.69 7.10 17.16
N ASN A 347 13.22 6.80 18.36
CA ASN A 347 14.34 5.87 18.53
C ASN A 347 14.00 4.40 18.24
N ASP A 348 12.72 4.04 18.25
CA ASP A 348 12.22 2.71 17.88
C ASP A 348 11.79 2.63 16.40
N ASN A 349 12.09 3.68 15.61
CA ASN A 349 11.80 3.79 14.18
C ASN A 349 10.30 3.79 13.87
N VAL A 350 9.47 4.25 14.81
CA VAL A 350 8.04 4.50 14.63
C VAL A 350 7.67 5.79 15.36
N ILE A 351 6.90 6.67 14.72
CA ILE A 351 6.27 7.81 15.40
C ILE A 351 4.78 7.51 15.55
N ASN A 352 4.33 7.13 16.74
CA ASN A 352 2.91 6.87 16.99
C ASN A 352 2.20 8.13 17.53
N VAL A 353 0.89 8.03 17.76
CA VAL A 353 0.06 9.16 18.21
C VAL A 353 0.47 9.74 19.58
N GLU A 354 1.01 8.92 20.48
CA GLU A 354 1.53 9.41 21.77
C GLU A 354 2.87 10.17 21.60
N ASP A 355 3.66 9.78 20.60
CA ASP A 355 4.87 10.51 20.22
C ASP A 355 4.51 11.88 19.63
N ILE A 356 3.47 11.97 18.81
CA ILE A 356 2.92 13.25 18.33
C ILE A 356 2.53 14.17 19.50
N ARG A 357 1.84 13.63 20.52
CA ARG A 357 1.51 14.40 21.74
C ARG A 357 2.75 14.87 22.48
N THR A 358 3.80 14.05 22.52
CA THR A 358 5.08 14.35 23.17
C THR A 358 5.85 15.45 22.41
N ILE A 359 5.93 15.35 21.09
CA ILE A 359 6.52 16.38 20.21
C ILE A 359 5.77 17.70 20.39
N ASN A 360 4.44 17.67 20.32
CA ASN A 360 3.58 18.84 20.49
C ASN A 360 3.82 19.51 21.85
N ALA A 361 3.88 18.73 22.93
CA ALA A 361 4.17 19.24 24.26
C ALA A 361 5.57 19.89 24.35
N TYR A 362 6.58 19.28 23.74
CA TYR A 362 7.93 19.82 23.71
C TYR A 362 8.00 21.18 22.99
N ILE A 363 7.41 21.29 21.80
CA ILE A 363 7.36 22.54 21.03
C ILE A 363 6.67 23.62 21.87
N ARG A 364 5.53 23.29 22.50
CA ARG A 364 4.79 24.22 23.36
C ARG A 364 5.58 24.74 24.55
N ASP A 365 6.41 23.89 25.15
CA ASP A 365 7.17 24.23 26.35
C ASP A 365 8.48 24.98 26.05
N ASN A 366 9.08 24.77 24.88
CA ASN A 366 10.44 25.25 24.58
C ASN A 366 10.50 26.28 23.45
N ASP A 367 9.71 26.10 22.39
CA ASP A 367 9.90 26.80 21.10
C ASP A 367 8.61 27.47 20.57
N LEU A 368 7.51 27.46 21.34
CA LEU A 368 6.19 27.94 20.91
C LEU A 368 6.18 29.33 20.30
N LYS A 369 6.98 30.25 20.86
CA LYS A 369 7.03 31.63 20.36
C LYS A 369 7.59 31.68 18.94
N ASP A 370 8.69 30.98 18.71
CA ASP A 370 9.38 30.99 17.42
C ASP A 370 8.60 30.12 16.42
N TRP A 371 7.94 29.05 16.88
CA TRP A 371 7.00 28.24 16.10
C TRP A 371 5.84 29.08 15.55
N ILE A 372 5.12 29.84 16.40
CA ILE A 372 4.00 30.69 15.96
C ILE A 372 4.47 31.78 14.99
N GLU A 373 5.65 32.37 15.23
CA GLU A 373 6.22 33.42 14.37
C GLU A 373 6.53 32.88 12.97
N LEU A 374 7.00 31.64 12.85
CA LEU A 374 7.25 30.98 11.57
C LEU A 374 5.96 30.44 10.93
N HIS A 375 5.00 29.95 11.73
CA HIS A 375 3.69 29.52 11.25
C HIS A 375 2.98 30.66 10.52
N GLY A 376 2.97 31.85 11.13
CA GLY A 376 2.39 33.05 10.55
C GLY A 376 1.16 33.55 11.30
N ASP A 377 0.68 34.73 10.87
CA ASP A 377 -0.56 35.35 11.35
C ASP A 377 -1.53 35.44 10.15
N ASP A 378 -2.75 34.96 10.33
CA ASP A 378 -3.87 35.11 9.40
C ASP A 378 -4.93 36.12 9.91
N GLU A 379 -4.74 36.68 11.12
CA GLU A 379 -5.74 37.50 11.80
C GLU A 379 -5.74 38.97 11.35
N GLY A 380 -6.42 39.20 10.21
CA GLY A 380 -7.36 40.33 10.08
C GLY A 380 -6.80 41.73 9.81
N ASN A 381 -5.50 41.92 9.63
CA ASN A 381 -4.92 43.16 9.10
C ASN A 381 -4.72 43.12 7.56
N GLY A 382 -4.78 41.92 6.95
CA GLY A 382 -4.64 41.69 5.51
C GLY A 382 -3.20 41.52 5.00
N GLU A 383 -2.22 41.33 5.89
CA GLU A 383 -0.84 40.97 5.52
C GLU A 383 -0.52 39.59 6.14
N GLU A 384 -0.54 38.54 5.31
CA GLU A 384 -0.09 37.20 5.69
C GLU A 384 1.43 37.23 5.91
N THR A 385 1.93 36.40 6.83
CA THR A 385 3.37 36.24 7.10
C THR A 385 3.69 34.77 7.33
N GLY A 386 4.97 34.38 7.27
CA GLY A 386 5.37 33.02 7.61
C GLY A 386 4.86 31.99 6.61
N PHE A 387 4.51 30.79 7.07
CA PHE A 387 3.98 29.74 6.22
C PHE A 387 2.63 30.11 5.57
N HIS A 388 1.81 30.96 6.20
CA HIS A 388 0.55 31.44 5.62
C HIS A 388 0.70 32.14 4.26
N LEU A 389 1.89 32.63 3.89
CA LEU A 389 2.19 33.21 2.56
C LEU A 389 2.09 32.24 1.38
N VAL A 390 2.01 30.93 1.65
CA VAL A 390 1.85 29.89 0.63
C VAL A 390 0.64 29.00 0.88
N GLN A 391 -0.01 29.16 2.04
CA GLN A 391 -1.19 28.41 2.40
C GLN A 391 -2.40 29.00 1.66
N ASN A 392 -3.27 28.15 1.11
CA ASN A 392 -4.46 28.54 0.35
C ASN A 392 -4.22 29.34 -0.94
N ASP A 393 -2.97 29.50 -1.38
CA ASP A 393 -2.62 30.29 -2.59
C ASP A 393 -2.59 29.50 -3.90
N GLY A 394 -3.29 28.37 -3.91
CA GLY A 394 -3.56 27.62 -5.12
C GLY A 394 -2.56 26.53 -5.46
N ALA A 395 -1.83 26.05 -4.44
CA ALA A 395 -1.10 24.78 -4.49
C ALA A 395 -1.93 23.65 -5.08
N ARG A 396 -1.31 22.75 -5.84
CA ARG A 396 -1.97 21.67 -6.58
C ARG A 396 -1.37 20.29 -6.37
N GLU A 397 -0.14 20.21 -5.87
CA GLU A 397 0.47 18.92 -5.55
C GLU A 397 -0.38 18.18 -4.53
N LYS A 398 -0.36 16.85 -4.65
CA LYS A 398 -1.17 15.97 -3.82
C LYS A 398 -0.32 14.91 -3.16
N TYR A 399 -0.71 14.54 -1.95
CA TYR A 399 -0.20 13.38 -1.24
C TYR A 399 -1.39 12.52 -0.79
N ARG A 400 -1.43 11.25 -1.22
CA ARG A 400 -2.54 10.30 -0.98
C ARG A 400 -3.95 10.90 -1.26
N GLY A 401 -4.02 11.79 -2.25
CA GLY A 401 -5.26 12.44 -2.70
C GLY A 401 -5.52 13.83 -2.12
N ASP A 402 -4.92 14.15 -0.97
CA ASP A 402 -5.04 15.43 -0.27
C ASP A 402 -4.08 16.48 -0.83
N ASN A 403 -4.42 17.76 -0.66
CA ASN A 403 -3.56 18.85 -1.12
C ASN A 403 -2.30 18.90 -0.26
N PHE A 404 -1.13 18.81 -0.88
CA PHE A 404 0.10 18.60 -0.14
C PHE A 404 0.46 19.82 0.73
N VAL A 405 0.33 21.04 0.20
CA VAL A 405 0.61 22.27 0.97
C VAL A 405 -0.52 22.56 1.97
N ASN A 406 -1.77 22.56 1.52
CA ASN A 406 -2.90 23.07 2.30
C ASN A 406 -3.54 22.07 3.27
N ALA A 407 -3.10 20.81 3.28
CA ALA A 407 -3.63 19.80 4.21
C ALA A 407 -2.49 19.10 4.96
N VAL A 408 -1.50 18.58 4.23
CA VAL A 408 -0.44 17.76 4.84
C VAL A 408 0.63 18.63 5.49
N ILE A 409 1.28 19.52 4.73
CA ILE A 409 2.30 20.43 5.28
C ILE A 409 1.65 21.35 6.32
N ASP A 410 0.49 21.92 5.99
CA ASP A 410 -0.32 22.69 6.93
C ASP A 410 -0.60 21.93 8.23
N GLY A 411 -1.10 20.69 8.13
CA GLY A 411 -1.41 19.89 9.29
C GLY A 411 -0.18 19.60 10.16
N ILE A 412 0.97 19.27 9.56
CA ILE A 412 2.24 19.10 10.30
C ILE A 412 2.60 20.38 11.05
N TYR A 413 2.47 21.53 10.40
CA TYR A 413 2.85 22.82 10.98
C TYR A 413 1.86 23.37 12.01
N HIS A 414 0.67 22.77 12.09
CA HIS A 414 -0.25 22.95 13.21
C HIS A 414 0.18 22.20 14.49
N LEU A 415 1.26 21.43 14.49
CA LEU A 415 1.94 21.09 15.75
C LEU A 415 2.26 22.38 16.54
N GLY A 416 2.42 22.27 17.85
CA GLY A 416 2.50 23.42 18.74
C GLY A 416 1.14 24.00 19.16
N PHE A 417 0.03 23.72 18.47
CA PHE A 417 -1.30 24.20 18.86
C PHE A 417 -2.04 23.30 19.87
N GLU A 418 -3.25 23.70 20.28
CA GLU A 418 -4.03 22.96 21.29
C GLU A 418 -4.58 21.65 20.69
N ILE A 419 -4.44 20.54 21.43
CA ILE A 419 -5.02 19.26 21.02
C ILE A 419 -6.33 19.06 21.77
N LYS A 420 -7.40 18.73 21.03
CA LYS A 420 -8.70 18.37 21.59
C LYS A 420 -9.18 17.03 21.06
N GLY A 421 -9.16 16.02 21.94
CA GLY A 421 -9.44 14.65 21.54
C GLY A 421 -8.31 14.11 20.66
N ASP A 422 -8.64 13.78 19.41
CA ASP A 422 -7.71 13.29 18.40
C ASP A 422 -7.37 14.33 17.32
N ASN A 423 -7.83 15.57 17.45
CA ASN A 423 -7.54 16.64 16.49
C ASN A 423 -6.67 17.71 17.12
N ILE A 424 -5.75 18.22 16.31
CA ILE A 424 -5.13 19.52 16.56
C ILE A 424 -6.14 20.61 16.18
N LEU A 425 -6.18 21.68 16.98
CA LEU A 425 -6.99 22.86 16.69
C LEU A 425 -6.15 23.91 15.97
N ASN A 426 -6.76 24.61 15.02
CA ASN A 426 -6.18 25.82 14.45
C ASN A 426 -6.34 27.03 15.41
N GLU A 427 -5.86 28.19 14.97
CA GLU A 427 -5.90 29.47 15.66
C GLU A 427 -7.32 29.86 16.11
N ASP A 428 -8.32 29.57 15.27
CA ASP A 428 -9.75 29.82 15.50
C ASP A 428 -10.41 28.81 16.47
N GLY A 429 -9.70 27.74 16.84
CA GLY A 429 -10.20 26.66 17.68
C GLY A 429 -11.05 25.62 16.95
N ASP A 430 -11.05 25.64 15.62
CA ASP A 430 -11.64 24.63 14.75
C ASP A 430 -10.67 23.45 14.57
N ALA A 431 -11.21 22.27 14.24
CA ALA A 431 -10.39 21.08 14.05
C ALA A 431 -9.61 21.15 12.72
N ASN A 432 -8.30 20.91 12.79
CA ASN A 432 -7.44 20.66 11.63
C ASN A 432 -7.10 19.16 11.55
N ALA A 433 -5.85 18.80 11.21
CA ALA A 433 -5.37 17.43 11.10
C ALA A 433 -5.58 16.61 12.39
N ASN A 434 -5.90 15.34 12.20
CA ASN A 434 -5.98 14.40 13.31
C ASN A 434 -4.59 13.85 13.64
N LEU A 435 -4.40 13.31 14.85
CA LEU A 435 -3.08 12.87 15.30
C LEU A 435 -2.58 11.63 14.56
N GLY A 436 -3.47 10.81 14.01
CA GLY A 436 -3.13 9.68 13.15
C GLY A 436 -2.54 10.14 11.81
N ASP A 437 -3.13 11.16 11.20
CA ASP A 437 -2.57 11.78 9.98
C ASP A 437 -1.16 12.30 10.23
N LEU A 438 -0.95 13.01 11.34
CA LEU A 438 0.36 13.54 11.72
C LEU A 438 1.39 12.44 11.96
N ALA A 439 1.00 11.37 12.65
CA ALA A 439 1.85 10.20 12.83
C ALA A 439 2.22 9.60 11.47
N THR A 440 1.25 9.41 10.58
CA THR A 440 1.46 8.89 9.23
C THR A 440 2.46 9.74 8.45
N TRP A 441 2.24 11.05 8.38
CA TRP A 441 3.11 11.95 7.63
C TRP A 441 4.51 12.06 8.21
N LEU A 442 4.68 12.03 9.54
CA LEU A 442 6.02 12.05 10.12
C LEU A 442 6.78 10.72 9.97
N ASN A 443 6.09 9.57 9.95
CA ASN A 443 6.79 8.32 9.59
C ASN A 443 7.29 8.38 8.14
N ASN A 444 6.46 8.85 7.21
CA ASN A 444 6.84 8.97 5.81
C ASN A 444 7.95 10.02 5.63
N PHE A 445 7.70 11.29 5.97
CA PHE A 445 8.62 12.38 5.62
C PHE A 445 9.80 12.53 6.57
N TYR A 446 9.77 12.02 7.81
CA TYR A 446 10.92 12.11 8.72
C TYR A 446 11.68 10.79 8.86
N LEU A 447 10.97 9.64 8.92
CA LEU A 447 11.60 8.33 9.10
C LEU A 447 11.81 7.53 7.80
N ASP A 448 11.21 7.94 6.68
CA ASP A 448 11.20 7.15 5.45
C ASP A 448 10.55 5.76 5.67
N GLU A 449 9.47 5.73 6.47
CA GLU A 449 8.72 4.52 6.82
C GLU A 449 7.24 4.66 6.44
N GLU A 450 6.69 3.62 5.80
CA GLU A 450 5.30 3.59 5.35
C GLU A 450 4.34 3.07 6.45
N ASN A 451 4.32 3.79 7.57
CA ASN A 451 3.41 3.51 8.67
C ASN A 451 2.16 4.41 8.58
N THR A 452 0.97 3.81 8.55
CA THR A 452 -0.31 4.53 8.51
C THR A 452 -1.06 4.38 9.83
N PHE A 453 -1.57 5.50 10.36
CA PHE A 453 -2.35 5.54 11.60
C PHE A 453 -3.70 6.21 11.35
N GLY A 454 -4.77 5.51 11.71
CA GLY A 454 -6.13 6.05 11.75
C GLY A 454 -6.37 6.98 12.94
N SER A 455 -7.61 7.42 13.06
CA SER A 455 -8.09 8.39 14.02
C SER A 455 -8.65 7.70 15.29
N GLN A 456 -9.71 8.25 15.86
CA GLN A 456 -10.51 7.62 16.93
C GLN A 456 -11.97 7.43 16.49
N GLY A 457 -12.26 7.70 15.22
CA GLY A 457 -13.55 7.41 14.60
C GLY A 457 -13.34 6.61 13.32
N ASN A 458 -14.45 6.31 12.65
CA ASN A 458 -14.45 5.42 11.50
C ASN A 458 -13.60 5.96 10.34
N ASP A 459 -12.57 5.21 9.97
CA ASP A 459 -11.65 5.53 8.90
C ASP A 459 -11.86 4.66 7.66
N SER A 460 -11.43 5.16 6.51
CA SER A 460 -11.42 4.42 5.24
C SER A 460 -10.04 4.52 4.63
N ILE A 461 -9.19 3.55 4.94
CA ILE A 461 -7.78 3.50 4.57
C ILE A 461 -7.61 2.58 3.36
N HIS A 462 -7.02 3.11 2.30
CA HIS A 462 -6.59 2.35 1.12
C HIS A 462 -5.11 2.64 0.94
N THR A 463 -4.29 1.61 0.77
CA THR A 463 -2.85 1.77 0.70
C THR A 463 -2.30 1.47 -0.69
N LEU A 464 -0.98 1.29 -0.77
CA LEU A 464 -0.25 1.16 -2.01
C LEU A 464 -0.09 -0.34 -2.34
N ASN A 465 0.55 -0.67 -3.45
CA ASN A 465 0.82 -2.07 -3.80
C ASN A 465 2.20 -2.50 -3.26
N VAL A 466 2.47 -2.28 -1.97
CA VAL A 466 3.70 -2.64 -1.27
C VAL A 466 3.43 -3.02 0.19
N ASP A 467 4.41 -3.59 0.89
CA ASP A 467 4.29 -3.93 2.32
C ASP A 467 3.90 -2.72 3.20
N ASP A 468 2.65 -2.70 3.66
CA ASP A 468 2.08 -1.63 4.47
C ASP A 468 1.98 -1.99 5.95
N LYS A 469 2.15 -0.99 6.84
CA LYS A 469 1.89 -1.15 8.29
C LYS A 469 0.81 -0.19 8.74
N ILE A 470 -0.31 -0.73 9.21
CA ILE A 470 -1.53 0.04 9.47
C ILE A 470 -2.05 -0.21 10.89
N TRP A 471 -2.33 0.89 11.59
CA TRP A 471 -3.08 0.89 12.85
C TRP A 471 -4.31 1.81 12.71
N ALA A 472 -5.49 1.23 12.45
CA ALA A 472 -6.73 1.99 12.29
C ALA A 472 -7.24 2.59 13.62
N ARG A 473 -6.91 1.92 14.72
CA ARG A 473 -7.10 2.32 16.13
C ARG A 473 -8.54 2.16 16.62
N ALA A 474 -9.40 3.16 16.47
CA ALA A 474 -10.72 3.09 17.08
C ALA A 474 -11.75 3.65 16.11
N GLY A 475 -12.90 3.01 16.01
CA GLY A 475 -13.87 3.29 14.96
C GLY A 475 -14.36 1.99 14.36
N ASP A 476 -15.45 2.02 13.59
CA ASP A 476 -15.74 0.90 12.68
C ASP A 476 -15.01 1.19 11.36
N ASP A 477 -13.81 0.63 11.21
CA ASP A 477 -12.86 1.02 10.17
C ASP A 477 -12.93 0.12 8.93
N TYR A 478 -12.56 0.69 7.78
CA TYR A 478 -12.39 -0.06 6.53
C TYR A 478 -10.95 0.10 6.04
N VAL A 479 -10.21 -1.01 5.99
CA VAL A 479 -8.82 -1.04 5.55
C VAL A 479 -8.65 -2.03 4.41
N LYS A 480 -7.94 -1.63 3.35
CA LYS A 480 -7.62 -2.47 2.20
C LYS A 480 -6.17 -2.25 1.76
N ALA A 481 -5.37 -3.31 1.80
CA ALA A 481 -3.91 -3.25 1.65
C ALA A 481 -3.37 -3.68 0.26
N ASP A 482 -4.25 -4.15 -0.62
CA ASP A 482 -3.95 -4.39 -2.04
C ASP A 482 -2.88 -5.46 -2.33
N SER A 483 -1.58 -5.15 -2.39
CA SER A 483 -0.51 -6.15 -2.63
C SER A 483 0.68 -5.83 -1.74
N GLY A 484 1.39 -6.84 -1.23
CA GLY A 484 2.48 -6.68 -0.28
C GLY A 484 2.31 -7.63 0.91
N ASP A 485 3.35 -7.83 1.71
CA ASP A 485 3.25 -8.57 2.97
C ASP A 485 2.80 -7.60 4.08
N ASP A 486 1.48 -7.45 4.26
CA ASP A 486 0.93 -6.34 5.03
C ASP A 486 0.72 -6.64 6.52
N TYR A 487 0.82 -5.59 7.34
CA TYR A 487 0.43 -5.63 8.74
C TYR A 487 -0.78 -4.73 9.00
N LEU A 488 -1.93 -5.33 9.31
CA LEU A 488 -3.18 -4.62 9.58
C LEU A 488 -3.64 -4.81 11.03
N ASN A 489 -3.97 -3.70 11.69
CA ASN A 489 -4.53 -3.70 13.03
C ASN A 489 -5.75 -2.76 13.10
N GLY A 490 -6.94 -3.34 13.24
CA GLY A 490 -8.23 -2.62 13.33
C GLY A 490 -8.34 -1.85 14.65
N GLY A 491 -8.11 -2.55 15.75
CA GLY A 491 -8.06 -1.96 17.08
C GLY A 491 -9.37 -2.14 17.84
N THR A 492 -10.21 -1.11 17.92
CA THR A 492 -11.51 -1.20 18.62
C THR A 492 -12.66 -0.71 17.75
N GLY A 493 -13.74 -1.47 17.69
CA GLY A 493 -14.90 -1.21 16.83
C GLY A 493 -15.11 -2.38 15.89
N ASN A 494 -16.09 -2.33 15.00
CA ASN A 494 -16.39 -3.43 14.10
C ASN A 494 -15.70 -3.19 12.76
N ASP A 495 -14.51 -3.76 12.60
CA ASP A 495 -13.61 -3.42 11.52
C ASP A 495 -13.79 -4.36 10.33
N LYS A 496 -13.46 -3.84 9.14
CA LYS A 496 -13.30 -4.64 7.93
C LYS A 496 -11.90 -4.45 7.39
N LEU A 497 -11.08 -5.50 7.52
CA LEU A 497 -9.68 -5.49 7.12
C LEU A 497 -9.47 -6.50 5.99
N ILE A 498 -8.84 -6.04 4.90
CA ILE A 498 -8.54 -6.85 3.71
C ILE A 498 -7.04 -6.70 3.46
N GLY A 499 -6.29 -7.80 3.55
CA GLY A 499 -4.86 -7.88 3.21
C GLY A 499 -4.69 -7.69 1.71
N GLY A 500 -4.80 -8.77 0.94
CA GLY A 500 -4.86 -8.68 -0.51
C GLY A 500 -4.05 -9.79 -1.15
N LYS A 501 -2.89 -9.46 -1.71
CA LYS A 501 -1.91 -10.44 -2.16
C LYS A 501 -0.66 -10.30 -1.32
N GLY A 502 -0.02 -11.40 -0.97
CA GLY A 502 1.17 -11.42 -0.12
C GLY A 502 0.88 -12.16 1.19
N ASP A 503 1.92 -12.40 1.98
CA ASP A 503 1.78 -13.09 3.27
C ASP A 503 1.36 -12.08 4.36
N ASP A 504 0.04 -11.94 4.58
CA ASP A 504 -0.51 -10.88 5.41
C ASP A 504 -0.62 -11.23 6.89
N ARG A 505 -0.53 -10.21 7.74
CA ARG A 505 -0.82 -10.29 9.18
C ARG A 505 -1.92 -9.32 9.57
N ILE A 506 -3.10 -9.86 9.85
CA ILE A 506 -4.31 -9.08 10.12
C ILE A 506 -4.80 -9.33 11.55
N ILE A 507 -5.07 -8.26 12.29
CA ILE A 507 -5.59 -8.28 13.67
C ILE A 507 -6.84 -7.40 13.73
N GLY A 508 -7.99 -7.99 14.03
CA GLY A 508 -9.26 -7.28 14.25
C GLY A 508 -9.21 -6.43 15.51
N GLY A 509 -9.24 -7.08 16.68
CA GLY A 509 -9.06 -6.43 17.98
C GLY A 509 -10.28 -6.59 18.88
N GLU A 510 -10.90 -5.50 19.32
CA GLU A 510 -12.16 -5.54 20.05
C GLU A 510 -13.31 -5.15 19.13
N GLY A 511 -14.37 -5.96 19.04
CA GLY A 511 -15.54 -5.71 18.21
C GLY A 511 -15.83 -6.91 17.32
N ASN A 512 -16.85 -6.81 16.47
CA ASN A 512 -17.23 -7.90 15.58
C ASN A 512 -16.60 -7.66 14.21
N ASP A 513 -15.42 -8.25 13.98
CA ASP A 513 -14.56 -7.90 12.87
C ASP A 513 -14.75 -8.81 11.65
N HIS A 514 -14.46 -8.28 10.46
CA HIS A 514 -14.42 -9.02 9.21
C HIS A 514 -13.03 -8.97 8.61
N LEU A 515 -12.31 -10.09 8.69
CA LEU A 515 -10.92 -10.21 8.26
C LEU A 515 -10.82 -11.10 7.02
N TYR A 516 -10.11 -10.61 6.00
CA TYR A 516 -9.86 -11.30 4.75
C TYR A 516 -8.35 -11.28 4.46
N GLY A 517 -7.71 -12.45 4.44
CA GLY A 517 -6.30 -12.62 4.09
C GLY A 517 -6.08 -12.32 2.61
N GLY A 518 -6.52 -13.24 1.75
CA GLY A 518 -6.48 -13.06 0.30
C GLY A 518 -5.63 -14.14 -0.34
N ASP A 519 -4.67 -13.77 -1.20
CA ASP A 519 -3.71 -14.70 -1.78
C ASP A 519 -2.40 -14.64 -0.99
N GLY A 520 -1.92 -15.74 -0.43
CA GLY A 520 -0.68 -15.78 0.36
C GLY A 520 -0.81 -16.67 1.59
N THR A 521 0.26 -16.82 2.37
CA THR A 521 0.22 -17.55 3.64
C THR A 521 -0.06 -16.58 4.78
N ASP A 522 -1.34 -16.43 5.11
CA ASP A 522 -1.82 -15.36 5.97
C ASP A 522 -1.91 -15.76 7.45
N THR A 523 -1.89 -14.75 8.32
CA THR A 523 -2.13 -14.89 9.75
C THR A 523 -3.20 -13.89 10.21
N LEU A 524 -4.39 -14.41 10.53
CA LEU A 524 -5.56 -13.63 10.95
C LEU A 524 -5.87 -13.84 12.43
N GLY A 525 -6.12 -12.75 13.15
CA GLY A 525 -6.51 -12.73 14.55
C GLY A 525 -7.77 -11.90 14.81
N GLY A 526 -8.90 -12.51 15.15
CA GLY A 526 -10.18 -11.80 15.41
C GLY A 526 -10.13 -10.94 16.67
N GLY A 527 -9.81 -11.55 17.81
CA GLY A 527 -9.74 -10.88 19.11
C GLY A 527 -10.96 -11.14 19.98
N ASN A 528 -11.65 -10.07 20.40
CA ASN A 528 -12.84 -10.16 21.23
C ASN A 528 -14.07 -9.71 20.43
N GLY A 529 -15.04 -10.58 20.24
CA GLY A 529 -16.31 -10.28 19.58
C GLY A 529 -16.75 -11.45 18.70
N ASP A 530 -17.91 -11.31 18.06
CA ASP A 530 -18.35 -12.32 17.10
C ASP A 530 -17.70 -12.03 15.75
N ASP A 531 -16.56 -12.69 15.47
CA ASP A 531 -15.70 -12.37 14.32
C ASP A 531 -15.94 -13.28 13.10
N TYR A 532 -15.66 -12.73 11.93
CA TYR A 532 -15.63 -13.43 10.64
C TYR A 532 -14.22 -13.40 10.05
N LEU A 533 -13.57 -14.56 9.93
CA LEU A 533 -12.22 -14.69 9.39
C LEU A 533 -12.24 -15.58 8.14
N LYS A 534 -11.57 -15.12 7.09
CA LYS A 534 -11.38 -15.87 5.84
C LYS A 534 -9.92 -15.80 5.41
N GLY A 535 -9.26 -16.96 5.33
CA GLY A 535 -7.87 -17.13 4.89
C GLY A 535 -7.73 -16.76 3.42
N GLY A 536 -8.19 -17.64 2.54
CA GLY A 536 -8.16 -17.43 1.10
C GLY A 536 -7.29 -18.48 0.42
N SER A 537 -6.37 -18.07 -0.44
CA SER A 537 -5.47 -18.98 -1.14
C SER A 537 -4.14 -19.06 -0.39
N GLY A 538 -3.74 -20.22 0.12
CA GLY A 538 -2.46 -20.42 0.78
C GLY A 538 -2.59 -21.21 2.09
N ASN A 539 -1.50 -21.35 2.86
CA ASN A 539 -1.53 -22.17 4.08
C ASN A 539 -1.69 -21.29 5.33
N ASP A 540 -2.92 -20.99 5.70
CA ASP A 540 -3.25 -19.90 6.59
C ASP A 540 -3.30 -20.28 8.06
N LYS A 541 -3.21 -19.25 8.92
CA LYS A 541 -3.40 -19.38 10.37
C LYS A 541 -4.48 -18.42 10.84
N LEU A 542 -5.61 -18.97 11.25
CA LEU A 542 -6.76 -18.21 11.75
C LEU A 542 -6.95 -18.46 13.25
N TRP A 543 -6.98 -17.39 14.04
CA TRP A 543 -7.33 -17.41 15.45
C TRP A 543 -8.46 -16.42 15.73
N ALA A 544 -9.66 -16.87 16.08
CA ALA A 544 -10.77 -15.94 16.32
C ALA A 544 -10.75 -15.34 17.74
N GLY A 545 -10.71 -16.13 18.82
CA GLY A 545 -10.59 -15.62 20.18
C GLY A 545 -11.84 -15.81 21.03
N GLN A 546 -12.48 -14.73 21.48
CA GLN A 546 -13.70 -14.82 22.30
C GLN A 546 -14.91 -14.42 21.48
N GLY A 547 -16.00 -15.19 21.51
CA GLY A 547 -17.25 -14.84 20.83
C GLY A 547 -17.77 -16.01 20.00
N ASN A 548 -18.82 -15.82 19.21
CA ASN A 548 -19.33 -16.85 18.31
C ASN A 548 -18.81 -16.55 16.90
N ASN A 549 -17.75 -17.24 16.52
CA ASN A 549 -16.93 -16.89 15.37
C ASN A 549 -17.21 -17.78 14.16
N HIS A 550 -16.89 -17.25 12.98
CA HIS A 550 -16.90 -18.00 11.73
C HIS A 550 -15.51 -17.94 11.10
N LEU A 551 -14.88 -19.09 10.91
CA LEU A 551 -13.54 -19.22 10.32
C LEU A 551 -13.63 -20.07 9.06
N TYR A 552 -13.03 -19.59 7.98
CA TYR A 552 -12.92 -20.29 6.70
C TYR A 552 -11.46 -20.29 6.25
N GLY A 553 -10.85 -21.47 6.12
CA GLY A 553 -9.49 -21.63 5.58
C GLY A 553 -9.45 -21.34 4.08
N GLU A 554 -10.30 -22.04 3.33
CA GLU A 554 -10.39 -22.04 1.86
C GLU A 554 -9.35 -22.92 1.16
N GLU A 555 -8.44 -22.41 0.34
CA GLU A 555 -7.52 -23.25 -0.44
C GLU A 555 -6.16 -23.37 0.27
N GLY A 556 -5.76 -24.55 0.73
CA GLY A 556 -4.44 -24.84 1.29
C GLY A 556 -4.48 -25.63 2.60
N ASP A 557 -3.31 -25.95 3.17
CA ASP A 557 -3.21 -26.70 4.42
C ASP A 557 -3.30 -25.75 5.64
N ASP A 558 -4.52 -25.50 6.13
CA ASP A 558 -4.83 -24.43 7.06
C ASP A 558 -4.80 -24.84 8.55
N ARG A 559 -4.70 -23.81 9.41
CA ARG A 559 -4.83 -23.97 10.87
C ARG A 559 -5.81 -22.98 11.46
N LEU A 560 -6.96 -23.50 11.89
CA LEU A 560 -8.06 -22.72 12.46
C LEU A 560 -8.20 -23.00 13.96
N SER A 561 -8.32 -21.94 14.77
CA SER A 561 -8.59 -22.02 16.21
C SER A 561 -9.62 -20.97 16.63
N SER A 562 -10.79 -21.38 17.09
CA SER A 562 -11.87 -20.42 17.38
C SER A 562 -11.88 -19.87 18.80
N GLY A 563 -11.64 -20.68 19.84
CA GLY A 563 -11.52 -20.18 21.22
C GLY A 563 -12.73 -20.49 22.10
N ASN A 564 -13.34 -19.47 22.70
CA ASN A 564 -14.53 -19.67 23.53
C ASN A 564 -15.76 -19.20 22.75
N GLY A 565 -16.81 -19.99 22.65
CA GLY A 565 -17.95 -19.56 21.84
C GLY A 565 -18.95 -20.63 21.49
N LYS A 566 -19.77 -20.36 20.49
CA LYS A 566 -20.38 -21.37 19.63
C LYS A 566 -19.91 -21.06 18.23
N ASP A 567 -18.86 -21.75 17.81
CA ASP A 567 -18.08 -21.38 16.65
C ASP A 567 -18.39 -22.28 15.46
N TYR A 568 -18.13 -21.75 14.26
CA TYR A 568 -18.15 -22.47 13.00
C TYR A 568 -16.76 -22.41 12.36
N LEU A 569 -16.17 -23.57 12.09
CA LEU A 569 -14.87 -23.71 11.41
C LEU A 569 -15.06 -24.55 10.14
N ASP A 570 -14.59 -24.02 9.01
CA ASP A 570 -14.55 -24.69 7.70
C ASP A 570 -13.10 -24.72 7.23
N GLY A 571 -12.53 -25.92 7.05
CA GLY A 571 -11.17 -26.11 6.55
C GLY A 571 -11.07 -25.67 5.10
N GLY A 572 -11.64 -26.48 4.20
CA GLY A 572 -11.72 -26.15 2.78
C GLY A 572 -11.01 -27.20 1.93
N GLU A 573 -10.23 -26.78 0.95
CA GLU A 573 -9.38 -27.69 0.18
C GLU A 573 -8.01 -27.79 0.85
N GLY A 574 -7.57 -28.97 1.29
CA GLY A 574 -6.24 -29.14 1.87
C GLY A 574 -6.24 -30.01 3.12
N ALA A 575 -5.08 -30.25 3.70
CA ALA A 575 -4.97 -31.04 4.92
C ALA A 575 -4.98 -30.15 6.17
N ASP A 576 -6.17 -29.94 6.73
CA ASP A 576 -6.42 -28.88 7.69
C ASP A 576 -6.32 -29.32 9.16
N ILE A 577 -6.12 -28.35 10.04
CA ILE A 577 -6.22 -28.54 11.49
C ILE A 577 -7.22 -27.55 12.08
N LEU A 578 -8.35 -28.08 12.56
CA LEU A 578 -9.43 -27.31 13.19
C LEU A 578 -9.47 -27.58 14.69
N LEU A 579 -9.37 -26.54 15.52
CA LEU A 579 -9.42 -26.59 16.98
C LEU A 579 -10.47 -25.62 17.54
N ALA A 580 -11.63 -26.14 17.95
CA ALA A 580 -12.72 -25.29 18.46
C ALA A 580 -12.47 -24.78 19.88
N ARG A 581 -12.08 -25.69 20.79
CA ARG A 581 -11.81 -25.48 22.23
C ARG A 581 -13.06 -25.50 23.10
N ASP A 582 -13.60 -24.37 23.55
CA ASP A 582 -14.70 -24.35 24.52
C ASP A 582 -15.98 -23.85 23.82
N GLY A 583 -17.01 -24.68 23.70
CA GLY A 583 -18.20 -24.28 22.97
C GLY A 583 -19.10 -25.43 22.55
N ASP A 584 -20.30 -25.13 22.05
CA ASP A 584 -21.03 -26.14 21.25
C ASP A 584 -20.74 -25.80 19.78
N ASP A 585 -19.71 -26.42 19.21
CA ASP A 585 -19.10 -25.96 17.97
C ASP A 585 -19.46 -26.81 16.75
N THR A 586 -19.23 -26.28 15.55
CA THR A 586 -19.39 -26.99 14.28
C THR A 586 -18.10 -26.89 13.46
N LEU A 587 -17.53 -28.05 13.10
CA LEU A 587 -16.29 -28.17 12.36
C LEU A 587 -16.54 -28.99 11.09
N ALA A 588 -16.12 -28.46 9.94
CA ALA A 588 -16.13 -29.15 8.65
C ALA A 588 -14.71 -29.19 8.08
N GLY A 589 -14.17 -30.41 7.85
CA GLY A 589 -12.86 -30.62 7.23
C GLY A 589 -12.88 -30.25 5.76
N ARG A 590 -13.87 -30.81 5.03
CA ARG A 590 -14.10 -30.67 3.58
C ARG A 590 -13.21 -31.60 2.77
N GLU A 591 -12.37 -31.09 1.86
CA GLU A 591 -11.57 -31.93 0.97
C GLU A 591 -10.15 -32.05 1.52
N GLY A 592 -9.68 -33.25 1.89
CA GLY A 592 -8.29 -33.45 2.27
C GLY A 592 -8.09 -34.49 3.35
N ASN A 593 -7.07 -34.37 4.19
CA ASN A 593 -6.91 -35.31 5.31
C ASN A 593 -6.81 -34.50 6.59
N ASP A 594 -7.97 -34.30 7.22
CA ASP A 594 -8.13 -33.24 8.19
C ASP A 594 -8.00 -33.74 9.61
N ARG A 595 -7.73 -32.80 10.52
CA ARG A 595 -7.69 -33.03 11.95
C ARG A 595 -8.65 -32.10 12.65
N LEU A 596 -9.79 -32.65 13.07
CA LEU A 596 -10.86 -31.94 13.76
C LEU A 596 -10.84 -32.25 15.25
N ILE A 597 -10.78 -31.20 16.08
CA ILE A 597 -10.84 -31.29 17.54
C ILE A 597 -11.91 -30.34 18.05
N GLY A 598 -13.02 -30.88 18.56
CA GLY A 598 -14.12 -30.12 19.17
C GLY A 598 -13.66 -29.45 20.46
N GLY A 599 -13.47 -30.22 21.52
CA GLY A 599 -12.91 -29.75 22.77
C GLY A 599 -13.87 -29.98 23.93
N TYR A 600 -14.39 -28.92 24.54
CA TYR A 600 -15.42 -28.99 25.58
C TYR A 600 -16.75 -28.48 25.04
N GLY A 601 -17.82 -29.23 25.27
CA GLY A 601 -19.18 -28.87 24.87
C GLY A 601 -19.71 -29.86 23.83
N ASN A 602 -20.90 -29.64 23.28
CA ASN A 602 -21.54 -30.63 22.40
C ASN A 602 -21.29 -30.29 20.94
N ASP A 603 -20.28 -30.94 20.36
CA ASP A 603 -19.73 -30.51 19.08
C ASP A 603 -20.27 -31.32 17.90
N HIS A 604 -20.26 -30.71 16.71
CA HIS A 604 -20.57 -31.36 15.44
C HIS A 604 -19.34 -31.36 14.54
N LEU A 605 -18.76 -32.55 14.31
CA LEU A 605 -17.56 -32.74 13.49
C LEU A 605 -17.92 -33.49 12.21
N TYR A 606 -17.57 -32.91 11.07
CA TYR A 606 -17.75 -33.46 9.73
C TYR A 606 -16.37 -33.54 9.04
N GLY A 607 -15.83 -34.75 8.84
CA GLY A 607 -14.58 -34.94 8.08
C GLY A 607 -14.79 -34.61 6.60
N ASP A 608 -15.82 -35.21 6.02
CA ASP A 608 -16.21 -35.10 4.61
C ASP A 608 -15.32 -35.94 3.68
N ASP A 609 -14.50 -35.38 2.79
CA ASP A 609 -13.74 -36.15 1.79
C ASP A 609 -12.27 -36.34 2.21
N GLY A 610 -11.83 -37.59 2.31
CA GLY A 610 -10.45 -38.01 2.55
C GLY A 610 -10.27 -38.71 3.90
N ASN A 611 -9.04 -38.81 4.43
CA ASN A 611 -8.80 -39.65 5.62
C ASN A 611 -8.63 -38.80 6.87
N ASP A 612 -9.69 -38.66 7.63
CA ASP A 612 -9.75 -37.64 8.67
C ASP A 612 -9.49 -38.19 10.07
N LEU A 613 -9.06 -37.32 10.97
CA LEU A 613 -8.96 -37.59 12.40
C LEU A 613 -9.96 -36.70 13.14
N LEU A 614 -11.00 -37.32 13.71
CA LEU A 614 -12.03 -36.62 14.47
C LEU A 614 -11.89 -36.94 15.96
N ASN A 615 -11.87 -35.91 16.79
CA ASN A 615 -11.88 -36.00 18.26
C ASN A 615 -12.88 -34.98 18.82
N GLY A 616 -14.06 -35.45 19.23
CA GLY A 616 -15.09 -34.60 19.83
C GLY A 616 -14.63 -33.96 21.14
N GLY A 617 -13.94 -34.73 21.99
CA GLY A 617 -13.42 -34.24 23.26
C GLY A 617 -14.33 -34.63 24.42
N ALA A 618 -14.77 -33.64 25.20
CA ALA A 618 -15.64 -33.83 26.35
C ALA A 618 -16.99 -33.17 26.09
N GLY A 619 -18.07 -33.95 26.09
CA GLY A 619 -19.37 -33.44 25.69
C GLY A 619 -20.30 -34.52 25.22
N ASN A 620 -21.30 -34.19 24.42
CA ASN A 620 -22.08 -35.21 23.71
C ASN A 620 -21.98 -34.91 22.23
N ASP A 621 -21.02 -35.54 21.59
CA ASP A 621 -20.55 -35.10 20.30
C ASP A 621 -21.22 -35.87 19.15
N TYR A 622 -21.40 -35.16 18.04
CA TYR A 622 -21.82 -35.70 16.76
C TYR A 622 -20.58 -35.80 15.86
N LEU A 623 -20.22 -37.01 15.43
CA LEU A 623 -19.08 -37.26 14.56
C LEU A 623 -19.54 -37.96 13.27
N LYS A 624 -19.12 -37.43 12.13
CA LYS A 624 -19.34 -38.00 10.80
C LYS A 624 -18.02 -37.96 10.01
N GLY A 625 -17.47 -39.12 9.68
CA GLY A 625 -16.18 -39.22 8.98
C GLY A 625 -16.30 -38.84 7.51
N GLY A 626 -17.29 -39.39 6.82
CA GLY A 626 -17.48 -39.18 5.39
C GLY A 626 -16.79 -40.24 4.52
N ASN A 627 -16.13 -39.80 3.46
CA ASN A 627 -15.49 -40.64 2.47
C ASN A 627 -14.00 -40.81 2.76
N GLY A 628 -13.59 -41.95 3.30
CA GLY A 628 -12.19 -42.31 3.37
C GLY A 628 -11.94 -43.31 4.47
N ALA A 629 -10.70 -43.40 4.94
CA ALA A 629 -10.33 -44.27 6.05
C ALA A 629 -10.12 -43.44 7.32
N ASP A 630 -11.22 -43.16 8.01
CA ASP A 630 -11.24 -42.16 9.10
C ASP A 630 -10.81 -42.72 10.45
N VAL A 631 -10.35 -41.84 11.33
CA VAL A 631 -9.94 -42.15 12.70
C VAL A 631 -10.78 -41.37 13.68
N PHE A 632 -11.71 -42.05 14.34
CA PHE A 632 -12.47 -41.51 15.46
C PHE A 632 -11.67 -41.74 16.75
N ARG A 633 -11.12 -40.67 17.33
CA ARG A 633 -10.20 -40.72 18.45
C ARG A 633 -10.84 -40.18 19.73
N PHE A 634 -10.76 -40.98 20.80
CA PHE A 634 -11.22 -40.62 22.13
C PHE A 634 -10.04 -40.69 23.11
N ASP A 635 -9.60 -39.52 23.58
CA ASP A 635 -8.57 -39.39 24.61
C ASP A 635 -9.23 -39.21 25.98
N VAL A 636 -9.61 -40.33 26.59
CA VAL A 636 -10.43 -40.41 27.80
C VAL A 636 -9.65 -39.93 29.03
N LYS A 637 -10.13 -38.86 29.65
CA LYS A 637 -9.63 -38.30 30.92
C LYS A 637 -10.56 -38.66 32.08
N ALA A 638 -10.18 -38.24 33.30
CA ALA A 638 -10.97 -38.51 34.52
C ALA A 638 -12.38 -37.92 34.49
N GLU A 639 -12.59 -36.85 33.71
CA GLU A 639 -13.87 -36.15 33.59
C GLU A 639 -14.86 -36.91 32.68
N GLY A 640 -14.37 -37.92 31.97
CA GLY A 640 -15.10 -38.66 30.95
C GLY A 640 -15.13 -37.95 29.60
N ILE A 641 -15.71 -38.63 28.62
CA ILE A 641 -15.96 -38.10 27.26
C ILE A 641 -17.41 -37.66 27.08
N GLY A 642 -18.34 -38.20 27.88
CA GLY A 642 -19.79 -37.97 27.76
C GLY A 642 -20.49 -38.98 26.83
N GLU A 643 -21.48 -38.56 26.04
CA GLU A 643 -22.33 -39.43 25.20
C GLU A 643 -22.23 -39.15 23.70
N ASP A 644 -21.24 -39.75 23.05
CA ASP A 644 -20.90 -39.42 21.66
C ASP A 644 -21.56 -40.36 20.65
N LYS A 645 -21.70 -39.87 19.41
CA LYS A 645 -22.31 -40.60 18.30
C LYS A 645 -21.45 -40.51 17.04
N ILE A 646 -21.14 -41.66 16.46
CA ILE A 646 -20.50 -41.80 15.15
C ILE A 646 -21.55 -42.30 14.15
N TYR A 647 -21.86 -41.51 13.11
CA TYR A 647 -23.04 -41.75 12.27
C TYR A 647 -22.83 -42.63 11.02
N ASP A 648 -21.61 -42.76 10.53
CA ASP A 648 -21.31 -43.37 9.23
C ASP A 648 -20.12 -44.34 9.23
N PHE A 649 -19.78 -44.89 10.40
CA PHE A 649 -18.63 -45.79 10.56
C PHE A 649 -18.65 -46.99 9.59
N SER A 650 -17.56 -47.16 8.85
CA SER A 650 -17.38 -48.17 7.82
C SER A 650 -16.03 -48.88 7.93
N SER A 651 -16.02 -50.09 8.50
CA SER A 651 -14.85 -50.98 8.41
C SER A 651 -14.41 -51.27 6.97
N ALA A 652 -15.32 -51.11 5.99
CA ALA A 652 -15.04 -51.35 4.58
C ALA A 652 -14.26 -50.19 3.94
N SER A 653 -14.52 -48.96 4.38
CA SER A 653 -13.82 -47.75 3.93
C SER A 653 -12.43 -47.65 4.59
N GLY A 654 -12.30 -48.19 5.81
CA GLY A 654 -11.02 -48.33 6.49
C GLY A 654 -11.04 -47.84 7.94
N ASP A 655 -12.18 -47.31 8.38
CA ASP A 655 -12.33 -46.53 9.60
C ASP A 655 -11.81 -47.25 10.84
N LYS A 656 -11.31 -46.46 11.79
CA LYS A 656 -10.73 -46.92 13.04
C LYS A 656 -11.31 -46.15 14.21
N LEU A 657 -11.59 -46.89 15.28
CA LEU A 657 -11.97 -46.34 16.57
C LEU A 657 -10.77 -46.43 17.51
N VAL A 658 -10.20 -45.29 17.89
CA VAL A 658 -9.02 -45.21 18.77
C VAL A 658 -9.45 -44.74 20.15
N ILE A 659 -9.28 -45.58 21.17
CA ILE A 659 -9.63 -45.26 22.57
C ILE A 659 -8.37 -45.28 23.42
N ASN A 660 -7.95 -44.11 23.90
CA ASN A 660 -6.79 -43.97 24.77
C ASN A 660 -7.21 -43.51 26.17
N GLY A 661 -6.56 -44.07 27.18
CA GLY A 661 -6.70 -43.64 28.57
C GLY A 661 -6.01 -44.61 29.52
N SER A 662 -5.33 -44.08 30.53
CA SER A 662 -4.80 -44.90 31.63
C SER A 662 -5.94 -45.41 32.49
N ASP A 663 -5.96 -46.72 32.78
CA ASP A 663 -6.99 -47.37 33.61
C ASP A 663 -8.42 -47.29 33.04
N VAL A 664 -8.55 -47.16 31.72
CA VAL A 664 -9.83 -47.19 31.00
C VAL A 664 -10.12 -48.59 30.47
N GLU A 665 -11.28 -49.11 30.84
CA GLU A 665 -11.86 -50.33 30.29
C GLU A 665 -13.01 -50.00 29.34
N TYR A 666 -13.16 -50.79 28.27
CA TYR A 666 -14.30 -50.68 27.36
C TYR A 666 -15.06 -52.00 27.20
N VAL A 667 -16.36 -51.90 26.98
CA VAL A 667 -17.26 -53.01 26.64
C VAL A 667 -18.05 -52.63 25.40
N ILE A 668 -18.15 -53.56 24.44
CA ILE A 668 -18.89 -53.38 23.19
C ILE A 668 -20.15 -54.24 23.21
N THR A 669 -21.30 -53.61 23.03
CA THR A 669 -22.59 -54.28 22.89
C THR A 669 -23.15 -54.02 21.50
N GLN A 670 -23.39 -55.08 20.73
CA GLN A 670 -24.06 -54.94 19.44
C GLN A 670 -25.58 -54.90 19.63
N GLU A 671 -26.22 -53.85 19.12
CA GLU A 671 -27.67 -53.62 19.21
C GLU A 671 -28.30 -53.65 17.82
N GLY A 672 -28.64 -54.85 17.33
CA GLY A 672 -29.12 -55.02 15.96
C GLY A 672 -27.98 -55.15 14.94
N SER A 673 -28.25 -54.89 13.65
CA SER A 673 -27.28 -55.17 12.58
C SER A 673 -26.30 -54.04 12.27
N ASN A 674 -26.59 -52.80 12.70
CA ASN A 674 -25.84 -51.61 12.30
C ASN A 674 -25.69 -50.58 13.43
N ARG A 675 -25.78 -51.00 14.70
CA ARG A 675 -25.56 -50.15 15.86
C ARG A 675 -24.73 -50.90 16.89
N HIS A 676 -23.69 -50.26 17.38
CA HIS A 676 -22.81 -50.76 18.45
C HIS A 676 -22.74 -49.70 19.55
N LEU A 677 -22.84 -50.14 20.80
CA LEU A 677 -22.66 -49.29 21.97
C LEU A 677 -21.34 -49.65 22.62
N VAL A 678 -20.42 -48.69 22.71
CA VAL A 678 -19.15 -48.83 23.43
C VAL A 678 -19.28 -48.09 24.75
N THR A 679 -19.34 -48.81 25.87
CA THR A 679 -19.37 -48.20 27.22
C THR A 679 -17.98 -48.17 27.81
N LEU A 680 -17.58 -47.03 28.37
CA LEU A 680 -16.27 -46.81 28.97
C LEU A 680 -16.39 -46.70 30.48
N SER A 681 -15.46 -47.32 31.21
CA SER A 681 -15.40 -47.21 32.67
C SER A 681 -13.96 -47.20 33.18
N ASN A 682 -13.74 -46.64 34.36
CA ASN A 682 -12.47 -46.80 35.06
C ASN A 682 -12.37 -48.18 35.74
N GLN A 683 -11.22 -48.52 36.32
CA GLN A 683 -11.02 -49.78 37.07
C GLN A 683 -11.92 -49.93 38.32
N ALA A 684 -12.51 -48.85 38.83
CA ALA A 684 -13.50 -48.90 39.90
C ALA A 684 -14.92 -49.19 39.40
N GLY A 685 -15.13 -49.27 38.08
CA GLY A 685 -16.41 -49.48 37.42
C GLY A 685 -17.26 -48.21 37.29
N GLU A 686 -16.67 -47.03 37.52
CA GLU A 686 -17.35 -45.75 37.30
C GLU A 686 -17.37 -45.43 35.82
N SER A 687 -18.52 -44.97 35.33
CA SER A 687 -18.71 -44.62 33.92
C SER A 687 -17.83 -43.43 33.52
N LEU A 688 -17.12 -43.58 32.40
CA LEU A 688 -16.34 -42.51 31.76
C LEU A 688 -17.02 -42.00 30.47
N GLY A 689 -18.17 -42.55 30.11
CA GLY A 689 -18.93 -42.15 28.93
C GLY A 689 -19.36 -43.33 28.07
N LYS A 690 -20.03 -43.04 26.96
CA LYS A 690 -20.46 -44.03 25.98
C LYS A 690 -20.35 -43.48 24.57
N ILE A 691 -20.04 -44.36 23.62
CA ILE A 691 -19.97 -44.05 22.19
C ILE A 691 -20.98 -44.91 21.47
N THR A 692 -21.91 -44.29 20.76
CA THR A 692 -22.87 -44.98 19.88
C THR A 692 -22.33 -44.96 18.45
N VAL A 693 -22.00 -46.13 17.92
CA VAL A 693 -21.46 -46.28 16.56
C VAL A 693 -22.55 -46.82 15.65
N TYR A 694 -23.03 -46.00 14.73
CA TYR A 694 -23.88 -46.39 13.61
C TYR A 694 -23.00 -46.87 12.47
N GLY A 695 -23.15 -48.14 12.11
CA GLY A 695 -22.22 -48.82 11.20
C GLY A 695 -21.84 -50.21 11.69
N ARG A 696 -21.02 -50.90 10.88
CA ARG A 696 -20.42 -52.16 11.27
C ARG A 696 -19.08 -51.88 11.95
N LEU A 697 -18.95 -52.29 13.21
CA LEU A 697 -17.73 -52.18 13.99
C LEU A 697 -17.20 -53.58 14.32
N SER A 698 -15.95 -53.87 13.97
CA SER A 698 -15.24 -55.08 14.39
C SER A 698 -14.26 -54.78 15.53
N ILE A 699 -13.91 -55.80 16.32
CA ILE A 699 -12.81 -55.69 17.29
C ILE A 699 -11.48 -55.34 16.59
N ASP A 700 -11.32 -55.76 15.32
CA ASP A 700 -10.15 -55.45 14.50
C ASP A 700 -10.09 -53.99 14.05
N ASP A 701 -11.13 -53.20 14.28
CA ASP A 701 -11.14 -51.75 13.99
C ASP A 701 -10.78 -50.90 15.20
N ILE A 702 -10.71 -51.51 16.38
CA ILE A 702 -10.42 -50.80 17.63
C ILE A 702 -8.92 -50.79 17.90
N ARG A 703 -8.41 -49.62 18.25
CA ARG A 703 -7.00 -49.35 18.58
C ARG A 703 -6.92 -48.50 19.86
N GLY A 704 -5.71 -48.33 20.37
CA GLY A 704 -5.43 -47.45 21.51
C GLY A 704 -4.95 -48.19 22.74
N THR A 705 -4.91 -47.49 23.88
CA THR A 705 -4.34 -47.98 25.14
C THR A 705 -5.37 -48.54 26.12
N ALA A 706 -6.66 -48.25 25.91
CA ALA A 706 -7.73 -48.79 26.75
C ALA A 706 -7.81 -50.33 26.62
N THR A 707 -8.13 -51.01 27.72
CA THR A 707 -8.19 -52.48 27.75
C THR A 707 -9.63 -52.97 27.61
N ALA A 708 -9.86 -54.00 26.80
CA ALA A 708 -11.15 -54.68 26.78
C ALA A 708 -11.41 -55.31 28.17
N ALA A 709 -12.59 -55.06 28.75
CA ALA A 709 -12.93 -55.62 30.05
C ALA A 709 -12.97 -57.16 29.99
N ASN A 710 -12.35 -57.83 30.97
CA ASN A 710 -12.27 -59.29 31.05
C ASN A 710 -13.59 -59.93 31.53
N GLN A 711 -14.73 -59.62 30.92
CA GLN A 711 -15.96 -60.40 31.02
C GLN A 711 -16.77 -60.31 29.73
N VAL A 712 -16.78 -61.41 28.96
CA VAL A 712 -17.87 -61.69 28.04
C VAL A 712 -19.09 -62.04 28.89
N GLU A 713 -19.82 -61.04 29.37
CA GLU A 713 -21.25 -61.26 29.54
C GLU A 713 -21.87 -61.21 28.14
N ALA A 714 -22.07 -62.41 27.58
CA ALA A 714 -23.13 -62.61 26.61
C ALA A 714 -24.45 -62.28 27.31
N VAL A 715 -24.81 -60.99 27.41
CA VAL A 715 -26.14 -60.59 27.83
C VAL A 715 -27.09 -60.99 26.71
N ALA A 716 -28.04 -61.82 27.11
CA ALA A 716 -28.97 -62.52 26.27
C ALA A 716 -29.67 -61.61 25.26
N GLN A 717 -30.05 -62.23 24.12
CA GLN A 717 -31.21 -61.82 23.32
C GLN A 717 -32.40 -61.51 24.25
N GLN A 718 -32.53 -60.27 24.69
CA GLN A 718 -33.81 -59.77 25.12
C GLN A 718 -34.58 -59.50 23.83
N LYS A 719 -35.60 -60.33 23.58
CA LYS A 719 -36.65 -60.01 22.63
C LYS A 719 -37.20 -58.63 22.99
N LEU A 720 -36.71 -57.60 22.33
CA LEU A 720 -37.50 -56.41 22.04
C LEU A 720 -38.16 -56.68 20.69
N ASP A 721 -39.48 -56.59 20.68
CA ASP A 721 -40.29 -56.73 19.48
C ASP A 721 -39.71 -55.85 18.37
N ARG A 722 -39.63 -56.42 17.16
CA ARG A 722 -39.14 -55.76 15.94
C ARG A 722 -39.71 -54.34 15.82
N PRO A 723 -38.88 -53.39 15.35
CA PRO A 723 -39.23 -52.75 14.09
C PRO A 723 -38.12 -52.89 13.04
N ASP A 724 -38.58 -53.00 11.81
CA ASP A 724 -37.80 -53.04 10.56
C ASP A 724 -37.09 -51.70 10.29
N PRO A 725 -35.91 -51.67 9.66
CA PRO A 725 -35.18 -50.44 9.32
C PRO A 725 -35.85 -49.55 8.25
N GLU A 726 -37.01 -49.94 7.71
CA GLU A 726 -37.76 -49.11 6.75
C GLU A 726 -38.61 -48.01 7.40
N ASN A 727 -38.66 -47.92 8.74
CA ASN A 727 -39.55 -46.98 9.44
C ASN A 727 -38.92 -45.67 9.95
N GLU A 728 -37.59 -45.51 10.00
CA GLU A 728 -36.98 -44.24 10.46
C GLU A 728 -37.11 -43.10 9.44
N ARG A 729 -37.33 -43.40 8.15
CA ARG A 729 -37.69 -42.38 7.15
C ARG A 729 -39.14 -41.89 7.28
N LEU A 730 -40.02 -42.65 7.95
CA LEU A 730 -41.41 -42.27 8.16
C LEU A 730 -41.58 -41.37 9.40
N ASP A 731 -40.75 -41.53 10.43
CA ASP A 731 -40.79 -40.69 11.62
C ASP A 731 -40.20 -39.29 11.37
N GLN A 732 -39.13 -39.16 10.56
CA GLN A 732 -38.62 -37.83 10.13
C GLN A 732 -39.62 -37.05 9.26
N ILE A 733 -40.37 -37.70 8.36
CA ILE A 733 -41.41 -37.04 7.55
C ILE A 733 -42.61 -36.63 8.43
N VAL A 734 -42.93 -37.39 9.48
CA VAL A 734 -43.99 -37.06 10.44
C VAL A 734 -43.60 -35.91 11.37
N GLU A 735 -42.32 -35.75 11.67
CA GLU A 735 -41.81 -34.64 12.49
C GLU A 735 -41.78 -33.33 11.68
N THR A 736 -41.31 -33.34 10.42
CA THR A 736 -41.35 -32.17 9.53
C THR A 736 -42.78 -31.73 9.16
N MET A 737 -43.72 -32.68 9.01
CA MET A 737 -45.14 -32.35 8.76
C MET A 737 -45.91 -31.89 10.01
N ASN A 738 -45.37 -32.12 11.22
CA ASN A 738 -45.95 -31.62 12.48
C ASN A 738 -45.58 -30.15 12.76
N GLU A 739 -44.55 -29.62 12.10
CA GLU A 739 -44.08 -28.23 12.22
C GLU A 739 -44.77 -27.26 11.25
N ASP A 740 -45.53 -27.75 10.27
CA ASP A 740 -46.30 -26.90 9.36
C ASP A 740 -47.60 -26.39 10.02
N LEU A 741 -47.61 -25.10 10.39
CA LEU A 741 -48.60 -24.44 11.26
C LEU A 741 -50.05 -24.38 10.71
N GLY A 742 -50.29 -24.84 9.47
CA GLY A 742 -51.57 -24.66 8.77
C GLY A 742 -52.67 -25.70 9.04
N LEU A 743 -52.36 -26.86 9.64
CA LEU A 743 -53.28 -28.04 9.60
C LEU A 743 -53.84 -28.53 10.95
N ARG A 744 -53.44 -27.95 12.09
CA ARG A 744 -53.95 -28.38 13.41
C ARG A 744 -55.43 -28.02 13.59
N GLY A 745 -56.29 -29.04 13.55
CA GLY A 745 -57.70 -28.99 13.98
C GLY A 745 -58.77 -29.21 12.90
N ARG A 746 -58.40 -29.39 11.62
CA ARG A 746 -59.36 -29.53 10.50
C ARG A 746 -59.47 -30.92 9.87
N ILE A 747 -58.60 -31.85 10.25
CA ILE A 747 -58.56 -33.21 9.69
C ILE A 747 -58.34 -34.21 10.83
N SER A 748 -59.10 -35.31 10.84
CA SER A 748 -58.93 -36.36 11.83
C SER A 748 -57.76 -37.26 11.46
N SER A 749 -57.14 -37.91 12.46
CA SER A 749 -56.07 -38.90 12.26
C SER A 749 -56.46 -40.03 11.30
N LYS A 750 -57.76 -40.34 11.20
CA LYS A 750 -58.31 -41.34 10.26
C LYS A 750 -58.35 -40.82 8.81
N ASP A 751 -58.68 -39.55 8.60
CA ASP A 751 -58.72 -38.93 7.27
C ASP A 751 -57.29 -38.75 6.72
N PHE A 752 -56.34 -38.43 7.60
CA PHE A 752 -54.92 -38.35 7.29
C PHE A 752 -54.34 -39.72 6.86
N HIS A 753 -54.64 -40.77 7.63
CA HIS A 753 -54.21 -42.14 7.31
C HIS A 753 -54.81 -42.65 5.99
N GLY A 754 -56.05 -42.27 5.69
CA GLY A 754 -56.70 -42.57 4.41
C GLY A 754 -56.07 -41.84 3.22
N GLY A 755 -55.67 -40.58 3.39
CA GLY A 755 -54.99 -39.80 2.35
C GLY A 755 -53.59 -40.33 2.00
N LEU A 756 -52.82 -40.75 3.02
CA LEU A 756 -51.50 -41.36 2.86
C LEU A 756 -51.55 -42.70 2.09
N GLN A 757 -52.56 -43.54 2.35
CA GLN A 757 -52.75 -44.77 1.60
C GLN A 757 -53.10 -44.52 0.12
N ALA A 758 -53.86 -43.46 -0.16
CA ALA A 758 -54.19 -43.07 -1.54
C ALA A 758 -52.97 -42.52 -2.29
N ALA A 759 -52.14 -41.68 -1.64
CA ALA A 759 -50.92 -41.14 -2.23
C ALA A 759 -49.87 -42.23 -2.50
N SER A 760 -49.68 -43.17 -1.57
CA SER A 760 -48.82 -44.33 -1.77
C SER A 760 -49.28 -45.20 -2.94
N SER A 761 -50.59 -45.40 -3.07
CA SER A 761 -51.18 -46.12 -4.21
C SER A 761 -50.96 -45.39 -5.54
N MET A 762 -51.04 -44.05 -5.56
CA MET A 762 -50.76 -43.25 -6.76
C MET A 762 -49.28 -43.28 -7.15
N ASN A 763 -48.35 -43.22 -6.19
CA ASN A 763 -46.92 -43.34 -6.46
C ASN A 763 -46.53 -44.70 -7.01
N GLN A 764 -47.16 -45.79 -6.54
CA GLN A 764 -46.97 -47.12 -7.12
C GLN A 764 -47.50 -47.22 -8.56
N ILE A 765 -48.57 -46.49 -8.88
CA ILE A 765 -49.07 -46.39 -10.27
C ILE A 765 -48.10 -45.59 -11.15
N ILE A 766 -47.52 -44.50 -10.64
CA ILE A 766 -46.54 -43.67 -11.36
C ILE A 766 -45.22 -44.43 -11.58
N LEU A 767 -44.71 -45.13 -10.57
CA LEU A 767 -43.53 -46.00 -10.67
C LEU A 767 -43.72 -47.18 -11.64
N GLY A 768 -44.96 -47.62 -11.85
CA GLY A 768 -45.29 -48.60 -12.89
C GLY A 768 -45.46 -48.00 -14.28
N ALA A 769 -45.58 -46.67 -14.39
CA ALA A 769 -45.78 -45.94 -15.66
C ALA A 769 -44.50 -45.29 -16.20
N VAL A 770 -43.56 -44.93 -15.31
CA VAL A 770 -42.14 -44.62 -15.61
C VAL A 770 -41.41 -45.91 -15.95
#